data_AF-B0DL67-F1
#
_entry.id   AF-B0DL67-F1
#
_cell.length_a   1.000
_cell.length_b   1.000
_cell.length_c   1.000
_cell.angle_alpha   90.00
_cell.angle_beta   90.00
_cell.angle_gamma   90.00
#
_symmetry.space_group_name_H-M   'P 1'
#
loop_
_entity.id
_entity.type
_entity.pdbx_description
1 polymer ?
#
loop_
_entity_poly.entity_id
_entity_poly.type
_entity_poly.pdbx_seq_one_letter_code
_entity_poly.pdbx_strand_id
1 'polypeptide(L)'
;MKLNETRKVLVKIEALDDHKKWVLAVESRRVDRVAALVQAGRGKKLGVKGLIAQYEQAARKLYKLKGFTREEIMMSIVLLRIGGNRVGSFAHLAMSLPSVTTARRNALLRPISVSASHPTVSEIEENIKSCFAPLEEVLDALPAGTIKHQVLMLDEIAIEKRPRWDDKTNLILGLCREHSHKVSLNFSTDKELDVLCDSIDNGRVHFASEATFGALGTLSDDPHEYSIRLCVISGLCKKETGAQHAHFICTVMQAVTNQSLVHRVKYRTVSIASDGESKRGDVLVELTMRQELNPSSPIYLQLKPLALMNLLVGEDDITADKDFKHVFKCQRNLLLRNKGFVIRGFCITTSILCLHLQSNNVSLDRLQSLLNPNDRQDVVLGYNLMKEIWSLPPAKATASPDFARAREALRLYGQFAYHLILPYICVDLNLDEQLSHLSTAAHLAFYLYTDGSAKTRFMPNQSFVDIMIMVKNTYFCVAKCKVDDPKGGLRLFQLGTDRLEGFFGLIRTAIGTDTNVDIMQLGSRASGLVEVAAILALHPEWDQSPRRLGLPTITKDTTMEINSKFDHINPASWHGSASVESINMHTAWILGERAAIKLIPEAEQVFDDAVQRNLTMLSPFGTLLVNQRDEEEDDFDCSELSAQYPSNANTCEQEASERVSHRTHTLDGDLEDTIAEELPHGSISSEIQINGRKTTKPQAL
;
A
#
# COMPACT_ATOMS: atom_id res chain seq x y z
N MET A 1 -49.04 -53.08 37.76
CA MET A 1 -48.31 -51.80 37.58
C MET A 1 -46.80 -51.90 37.76
N LYS A 2 -46.27 -52.69 38.73
CA LYS A 2 -44.83 -52.72 39.08
C LYS A 2 -43.84 -53.28 38.03
N LEU A 3 -44.22 -54.27 37.20
CA LEU A 3 -43.28 -54.92 36.28
C LEU A 3 -42.82 -54.01 35.11
N ASN A 4 -43.70 -53.13 34.64
CA ASN A 4 -43.38 -52.18 33.57
C ASN A 4 -42.45 -51.05 34.04
N GLU A 5 -42.48 -50.70 35.32
CA GLU A 5 -41.59 -49.69 35.90
C GLU A 5 -40.17 -50.25 36.06
N THR A 6 -40.02 -51.48 36.55
CA THR A 6 -38.71 -52.15 36.65
C THR A 6 -38.05 -52.30 35.28
N ARG A 7 -38.83 -52.65 34.24
CA ARG A 7 -38.33 -52.74 32.87
C ARG A 7 -37.91 -51.38 32.32
N LYS A 8 -38.66 -50.30 32.59
CA LYS A 8 -38.28 -48.94 32.21
C LYS A 8 -37.00 -48.47 32.92
N VAL A 9 -36.82 -48.82 34.19
CA VAL A 9 -35.61 -48.49 34.97
C VAL A 9 -34.39 -49.23 34.41
N LEU A 10 -34.50 -50.53 34.12
CA LEU A 10 -33.43 -51.32 33.50
C LEU A 10 -32.98 -50.75 32.14
N VAL A 11 -33.93 -50.36 31.29
CA VAL A 11 -33.61 -49.72 29.99
C VAL A 11 -32.89 -48.38 30.17
N LYS A 12 -33.28 -47.58 31.17
CA LYS A 12 -32.58 -46.31 31.48
C LYS A 12 -31.17 -46.55 32.03
N ILE A 13 -30.96 -47.60 32.82
CA ILE A 13 -29.64 -47.97 33.35
C ILE A 13 -28.72 -48.40 32.21
N GLU A 14 -29.20 -49.22 31.27
CA GLU A 14 -28.42 -49.60 30.07
C GLU A 14 -28.06 -48.40 29.21
N ALA A 15 -29.01 -47.48 28.97
CA ALA A 15 -28.75 -46.27 28.19
C ALA A 15 -27.70 -45.36 28.88
N LEU A 16 -27.74 -45.26 30.20
CA LEU A 16 -26.72 -44.53 30.99
C LEU A 16 -25.34 -45.19 30.90
N ASP A 17 -25.29 -46.53 30.94
CA ASP A 17 -24.03 -47.27 30.80
C ASP A 17 -23.41 -47.10 29.41
N ASP A 18 -24.23 -47.11 28.35
CA ASP A 18 -23.78 -46.79 26.99
C ASP A 18 -23.25 -45.36 26.88
N HIS A 19 -23.88 -44.38 27.53
CA HIS A 19 -23.38 -43.00 27.56
C HIS A 19 -22.05 -42.89 28.30
N LYS A 20 -21.87 -43.60 29.42
CA LYS A 20 -20.58 -43.66 30.13
C LYS A 20 -19.48 -44.27 29.25
N LYS A 21 -19.78 -45.38 28.56
CA LYS A 21 -18.86 -46.02 27.61
C LYS A 21 -18.48 -45.10 26.46
N TRP A 22 -19.42 -44.32 25.94
CA TRP A 22 -19.13 -43.31 24.93
C TRP A 22 -18.20 -42.23 25.46
N VAL A 23 -18.45 -41.68 26.65
CA VAL A 23 -17.56 -40.66 27.26
C VAL A 23 -16.15 -41.22 27.45
N LEU A 24 -16.00 -42.43 27.98
CA LEU A 24 -14.70 -43.10 28.14
C LEU A 24 -14.01 -43.36 26.78
N ALA A 25 -14.78 -43.70 25.75
CA ALA A 25 -14.24 -43.88 24.40
C ALA A 25 -13.67 -42.56 23.88
N VAL A 26 -14.40 -41.46 23.99
CA VAL A 26 -13.97 -40.10 23.59
C VAL A 26 -12.72 -39.68 24.38
N GLU A 27 -12.70 -39.92 25.69
CA GLU A 27 -11.57 -39.61 26.57
C GLU A 27 -10.28 -40.34 26.17
N SER A 28 -10.38 -41.53 25.57
CA SER A 28 -9.22 -42.30 25.14
C SER A 28 -8.38 -41.65 24.02
N ARG A 29 -8.89 -40.60 23.35
CA ARG A 29 -8.22 -39.87 22.25
C ARG A 29 -7.63 -40.75 21.13
N ARG A 30 -8.17 -41.95 20.93
CA ARG A 30 -7.74 -42.91 19.89
C ARG A 30 -8.25 -42.57 18.49
N VAL A 31 -9.18 -41.62 18.38
CA VAL A 31 -9.74 -41.13 17.12
C VAL A 31 -9.67 -39.62 17.15
N ASP A 32 -9.00 -39.02 16.16
CA ASP A 32 -8.76 -37.57 16.15
C ASP A 32 -10.04 -36.78 15.86
N ARG A 33 -10.88 -37.24 14.91
CA ARG A 33 -12.07 -36.51 14.43
C ARG A 33 -13.38 -37.03 15.01
N VAL A 34 -13.47 -37.07 16.33
CA VAL A 34 -14.66 -37.56 17.05
C VAL A 34 -15.91 -36.75 16.72
N ALA A 35 -15.80 -35.43 16.60
CA ALA A 35 -16.92 -34.56 16.25
C ALA A 35 -17.53 -34.90 14.87
N ALA A 36 -16.68 -35.09 13.87
CA ALA A 36 -17.12 -35.52 12.53
C ALA A 36 -17.73 -36.93 12.55
N LEU A 37 -17.21 -37.82 13.38
CA LEU A 37 -17.76 -39.17 13.59
C LEU A 37 -19.19 -39.09 14.13
N VAL A 38 -19.42 -38.25 15.14
CA VAL A 38 -20.74 -38.01 15.72
C VAL A 38 -21.70 -37.40 14.70
N GLN A 39 -21.26 -36.41 13.92
CA GLN A 39 -22.08 -35.81 12.87
C GLN A 39 -22.49 -36.82 11.79
N ALA A 40 -21.53 -37.62 11.29
CA ALA A 40 -21.81 -38.68 10.33
C ALA A 40 -22.75 -39.75 10.90
N GLY A 41 -22.60 -40.08 12.19
CA GLY A 41 -23.48 -40.99 12.90
C GLY A 41 -24.89 -40.43 13.07
N ARG A 42 -25.04 -39.14 13.38
CA ARG A 42 -26.35 -38.47 13.43
C ARG A 42 -27.05 -38.46 12.07
N GLY A 43 -26.32 -38.17 10.98
CA GLY A 43 -26.86 -38.24 9.62
C GLY A 43 -27.39 -39.64 9.25
N LYS A 44 -26.76 -40.69 9.78
CA LYS A 44 -27.20 -42.09 9.64
C LYS A 44 -28.21 -42.53 10.72
N LYS A 45 -28.70 -41.61 11.57
CA LYS A 45 -29.60 -41.86 12.71
C LYS A 45 -29.08 -42.95 13.66
N LEU A 46 -27.77 -43.03 13.87
CA LEU A 46 -27.15 -43.99 14.79
C LEU A 46 -27.40 -43.59 16.26
N GLY A 47 -27.81 -44.55 17.07
CA GLY A 47 -27.80 -44.44 18.53
C GLY A 47 -26.39 -44.57 19.11
N VAL A 48 -26.24 -44.39 20.42
CA VAL A 48 -24.92 -44.35 21.09
C VAL A 48 -24.11 -45.64 20.93
N LYS A 49 -24.74 -46.82 20.96
CA LYS A 49 -24.06 -48.09 20.63
C LYS A 49 -23.46 -48.09 19.21
N GLY A 50 -24.17 -47.50 18.25
CA GLY A 50 -23.69 -47.36 16.87
C GLY A 50 -22.52 -46.38 16.74
N LEU A 51 -22.51 -45.30 17.53
CA LEU A 51 -21.38 -44.37 17.61
C LEU A 51 -20.14 -45.01 18.23
N ILE A 52 -20.29 -45.80 19.32
CA ILE A 52 -19.19 -46.56 19.93
C ILE A 52 -18.60 -47.55 18.91
N ALA A 53 -19.43 -48.30 18.20
CA ALA A 53 -18.96 -49.25 17.19
C ALA A 53 -18.20 -48.56 16.04
N GLN A 54 -18.68 -47.40 15.56
CA GLN A 54 -17.96 -46.62 14.56
C GLN A 54 -16.65 -46.05 15.11
N TYR A 55 -16.63 -45.61 16.37
CA TYR A 55 -15.42 -45.11 17.03
C TYR A 55 -14.36 -46.21 17.14
N GLU A 56 -14.73 -47.43 17.53
CA GLU A 56 -13.80 -48.56 17.58
C GLU A 56 -13.27 -48.94 16.19
N GLN A 57 -14.14 -48.91 15.16
CA GLN A 57 -13.71 -49.13 13.77
C GLN A 57 -12.75 -48.03 13.30
N ALA A 58 -13.00 -46.78 13.67
CA ALA A 58 -12.11 -45.66 13.37
C ALA A 58 -10.76 -45.79 14.11
N ALA A 59 -10.78 -46.16 15.39
CA ALA A 59 -9.58 -46.37 16.21
C ALA A 59 -8.71 -47.51 15.66
N ARG A 60 -9.32 -48.53 15.06
CA ARG A 60 -8.62 -49.64 14.36
C ARG A 60 -8.23 -49.29 12.91
N LYS A 61 -8.46 -48.05 12.46
CA LYS A 61 -8.24 -47.57 11.08
C LYS A 61 -9.05 -48.34 10.01
N LEU A 62 -10.11 -49.05 10.42
CA LEU A 62 -11.04 -49.74 9.52
C LEU A 62 -12.11 -48.80 8.94
N TYR A 63 -12.31 -47.65 9.57
CA TYR A 63 -13.21 -46.60 9.12
C TYR A 63 -12.49 -45.25 9.09
N LYS A 64 -12.44 -44.61 7.91
CA LYS A 64 -11.89 -43.26 7.74
C LYS A 64 -13.01 -42.33 7.30
N LEU A 65 -13.30 -41.31 8.10
CA LEU A 65 -14.31 -40.31 7.77
C LEU A 65 -13.92 -39.53 6.51
N LYS A 66 -14.84 -39.46 5.54
CA LYS A 66 -14.73 -38.65 4.32
C LYS A 66 -15.69 -37.47 4.47
N GLY A 67 -15.17 -36.31 4.85
CA GLY A 67 -15.95 -35.08 4.97
C GLY A 67 -15.22 -34.06 5.83
N PHE A 68 -15.16 -32.82 5.35
CA PHE A 68 -14.58 -31.69 6.07
C PHE A 68 -15.60 -30.55 6.08
N THR A 69 -15.64 -29.78 7.16
CA THR A 69 -16.47 -28.57 7.22
C THR A 69 -15.86 -27.48 6.33
N ARG A 70 -16.66 -26.47 5.97
CA ARG A 70 -16.19 -25.29 5.21
C ARG A 70 -15.05 -24.59 5.98
N GLU A 71 -15.20 -24.45 7.29
CA GLU A 71 -14.17 -23.91 8.19
C GLU A 71 -12.87 -24.73 8.17
N GLU A 72 -12.94 -26.07 8.28
CA GLU A 72 -11.76 -26.94 8.22
C GLU A 72 -11.02 -26.81 6.88
N ILE A 73 -11.76 -26.67 5.78
CA ILE A 73 -11.20 -26.41 4.44
C ILE A 73 -10.50 -25.05 4.41
N MET A 74 -11.16 -24.00 4.87
CA MET A 74 -10.62 -22.64 4.90
C MET A 74 -9.35 -22.55 5.76
N MET A 75 -9.35 -23.14 6.96
CA MET A 75 -8.15 -23.22 7.80
C MET A 75 -6.99 -23.94 7.10
N SER A 76 -7.26 -25.07 6.44
CA SER A 76 -6.25 -25.79 5.65
C SER A 76 -5.69 -24.95 4.50
N ILE A 77 -6.53 -24.14 3.84
CA ILE A 77 -6.10 -23.23 2.78
C ILE A 77 -5.19 -22.15 3.36
N VAL A 78 -5.58 -21.49 4.45
CA VAL A 78 -4.77 -20.45 5.10
C VAL A 78 -3.38 -20.98 5.48
N LEU A 79 -3.34 -22.13 6.16
CA LEU A 79 -2.08 -22.78 6.56
C LEU A 79 -1.21 -23.16 5.36
N LEU A 80 -1.82 -23.59 4.26
CA LEU A 80 -1.11 -23.92 3.02
C LEU A 80 -0.56 -22.67 2.32
N ARG A 81 -1.33 -21.58 2.25
CA ARG A 81 -0.93 -20.36 1.51
C ARG A 81 0.16 -19.58 2.24
N ILE A 82 0.08 -19.46 3.56
CA ILE A 82 1.05 -18.72 4.37
C ILE A 82 2.30 -19.58 4.63
N GLY A 83 2.11 -20.84 5.06
CA GLY A 83 3.20 -21.72 5.51
C GLY A 83 3.71 -22.72 4.47
N GLY A 84 3.11 -22.75 3.28
CA GLY A 84 3.47 -23.68 2.22
C GLY A 84 3.10 -25.14 2.50
N ASN A 85 3.60 -26.04 1.65
CA ASN A 85 3.24 -27.47 1.69
C ASN A 85 3.65 -28.17 2.99
N ARG A 86 4.75 -27.74 3.63
CA ARG A 86 5.22 -28.35 4.88
C ARG A 86 4.24 -28.08 6.01
N VAL A 87 3.80 -26.83 6.18
CA VAL A 87 2.81 -26.46 7.19
C VAL A 87 1.46 -27.10 6.90
N GLY A 88 1.00 -27.10 5.64
CA GLY A 88 -0.24 -27.79 5.27
C GLY A 88 -0.18 -29.31 5.54
N SER A 89 0.96 -29.96 5.31
CA SER A 89 1.14 -31.39 5.62
C SER A 89 1.21 -31.65 7.12
N PHE A 90 1.89 -30.78 7.87
CA PHE A 90 1.92 -30.84 9.33
C PHE A 90 0.50 -30.70 9.90
N ALA A 91 -0.28 -29.72 9.44
CA ALA A 91 -1.66 -29.50 9.85
C ALA A 91 -2.55 -30.73 9.57
N HIS A 92 -2.38 -31.36 8.41
CA HIS A 92 -3.08 -32.60 8.09
C HIS A 92 -2.76 -33.73 9.09
N LEU A 93 -1.49 -33.90 9.46
CA LEU A 93 -1.05 -34.99 10.32
C LEU A 93 -1.32 -34.72 11.81
N ALA A 94 -1.12 -33.49 12.27
CA ALA A 94 -1.20 -33.12 13.68
C ALA A 94 -2.62 -32.72 14.11
N MET A 95 -3.39 -32.11 13.22
CA MET A 95 -4.73 -31.56 13.53
C MET A 95 -5.85 -32.30 12.79
N SER A 96 -5.52 -33.32 11.99
CA SER A 96 -6.48 -34.04 11.13
C SER A 96 -7.27 -33.14 10.17
N LEU A 97 -6.69 -32.00 9.81
CA LEU A 97 -7.24 -31.09 8.80
C LEU A 97 -7.15 -31.68 7.38
N PRO A 98 -7.87 -31.13 6.38
CA PRO A 98 -7.73 -31.53 4.99
C PRO A 98 -6.27 -31.60 4.52
N SER A 99 -5.95 -32.61 3.71
CA SER A 99 -4.64 -32.71 3.06
C SER A 99 -4.42 -31.56 2.08
N VAL A 100 -3.16 -31.27 1.75
CA VAL A 100 -2.78 -30.23 0.77
C VAL A 100 -3.55 -30.38 -0.55
N THR A 101 -3.68 -31.61 -1.06
CA THR A 101 -4.42 -31.88 -2.29
C THR A 101 -5.90 -31.55 -2.15
N THR A 102 -6.51 -31.90 -1.01
CA THR A 102 -7.91 -31.58 -0.75
C THR A 102 -8.11 -30.06 -0.60
N ALA A 103 -7.21 -29.37 0.09
CA ALA A 103 -7.26 -27.91 0.23
C ALA A 103 -7.20 -27.22 -1.15
N ARG A 104 -6.22 -27.59 -1.99
CA ARG A 104 -6.10 -27.02 -3.36
C ARG A 104 -7.33 -27.29 -4.24
N ARG A 105 -7.95 -28.47 -4.11
CA ARG A 105 -9.18 -28.81 -4.88
C ARG A 105 -10.41 -28.04 -4.43
N ASN A 106 -10.41 -27.51 -3.21
CA ASN A 106 -11.50 -26.72 -2.65
C ASN A 106 -11.09 -25.25 -2.48
N ALA A 107 -10.12 -24.78 -3.28
CA ALA A 107 -9.76 -23.37 -3.32
C ALA A 107 -11.01 -22.53 -3.67
N LEU A 108 -11.19 -21.43 -2.96
CA LEU A 108 -12.31 -20.50 -3.11
C LEU A 108 -12.09 -19.54 -4.28
N LEU A 109 -10.83 -19.25 -4.59
CA LEU A 109 -10.44 -18.29 -5.61
C LEU A 109 -9.76 -19.01 -6.78
N ARG A 110 -10.19 -18.67 -8.00
CA ARG A 110 -9.46 -19.07 -9.21
C ARG A 110 -8.12 -18.34 -9.26
N PRO A 111 -7.00 -19.03 -9.55
CA PRO A 111 -5.70 -18.37 -9.61
C PRO A 111 -5.71 -17.20 -10.58
N ILE A 112 -5.15 -16.08 -10.15
CA ILE A 112 -4.97 -14.87 -10.95
C ILE A 112 -3.95 -15.17 -12.04
N SER A 113 -4.30 -14.81 -13.27
CA SER A 113 -3.46 -14.97 -14.44
C SER A 113 -2.41 -13.85 -14.49
N VAL A 114 -1.16 -14.25 -14.74
CA VAL A 114 -0.04 -13.34 -15.01
C VAL A 114 0.05 -13.15 -16.51
N SER A 115 0.07 -11.91 -16.99
CA SER A 115 0.19 -11.65 -18.42
C SER A 115 1.60 -11.96 -18.90
N ALA A 116 1.72 -12.86 -19.88
CA ALA A 116 2.99 -13.22 -20.51
C ALA A 116 3.57 -12.08 -21.38
N SER A 117 2.70 -11.19 -21.85
CA SER A 117 3.05 -10.03 -22.69
C SER A 117 2.26 -8.80 -22.27
N HIS A 118 1.99 -7.87 -23.19
CA HIS A 118 1.13 -6.73 -22.91
C HIS A 118 -0.25 -7.25 -22.48
N PRO A 119 -0.74 -6.85 -21.29
CA PRO A 119 -2.02 -7.36 -20.77
C PRO A 119 -3.17 -7.04 -21.70
N THR A 120 -4.11 -7.98 -21.83
CA THR A 120 -5.33 -7.76 -22.61
C THR A 120 -6.50 -7.41 -21.69
N VAL A 121 -7.50 -6.69 -22.23
CA VAL A 121 -8.74 -6.39 -21.50
C VAL A 121 -9.37 -7.67 -20.93
N SER A 122 -9.46 -8.74 -21.73
CA SER A 122 -10.08 -10.00 -21.32
C SER A 122 -9.36 -10.68 -20.15
N GLU A 123 -8.01 -10.67 -20.13
CA GLU A 123 -7.22 -11.23 -19.02
C GLU A 123 -7.51 -10.48 -17.72
N ILE A 124 -7.56 -9.15 -17.80
CA ILE A 124 -7.82 -8.29 -16.64
C ILE A 124 -9.25 -8.48 -16.14
N GLU A 125 -10.23 -8.57 -17.04
CA GLU A 125 -11.63 -8.84 -16.66
C GLU A 125 -11.80 -10.19 -15.96
N GLU A 126 -11.09 -11.23 -16.40
CA GLU A 126 -11.13 -12.54 -15.76
C GLU A 126 -10.52 -12.52 -14.36
N ASN A 127 -9.40 -11.80 -14.18
CA ASN A 127 -8.79 -11.58 -12.87
C ASN A 127 -9.74 -10.84 -11.93
N ILE A 128 -10.38 -9.76 -12.40
CA ILE A 128 -11.38 -9.01 -11.62
C ILE A 128 -12.52 -9.95 -11.18
N LYS A 129 -13.14 -10.69 -12.10
CA LYS A 129 -14.21 -11.65 -11.78
C LYS A 129 -13.75 -12.68 -10.73
N SER A 130 -12.53 -13.19 -10.87
CA SER A 130 -11.98 -14.18 -9.95
C SER A 130 -11.79 -13.62 -8.53
N CYS A 131 -11.43 -12.34 -8.39
CA CYS A 131 -11.28 -11.69 -7.10
C CYS A 131 -12.62 -11.35 -6.42
N PHE A 132 -13.70 -11.13 -7.18
CA PHE A 132 -15.02 -10.86 -6.62
C PHE A 132 -15.87 -12.11 -6.38
N ALA A 133 -15.57 -13.24 -7.01
CA ALA A 133 -16.31 -14.51 -6.84
C ALA A 133 -16.44 -15.01 -5.37
N PRO A 134 -15.46 -14.83 -4.46
CA PRO A 134 -15.65 -15.21 -3.07
C PRO A 134 -16.65 -14.35 -2.30
N LEU A 135 -17.04 -13.18 -2.83
CA LEU A 135 -17.90 -12.20 -2.18
C LEU A 135 -19.37 -12.26 -2.61
N GLU A 136 -19.74 -13.15 -3.54
CA GLU A 136 -21.10 -13.19 -4.10
C GLU A 136 -22.18 -13.23 -3.00
N GLU A 137 -21.98 -14.05 -1.96
CA GLU A 137 -22.91 -14.18 -0.81
C GLU A 137 -23.08 -12.84 -0.05
N VAL A 138 -22.01 -12.04 0.06
CA VAL A 138 -22.01 -10.74 0.75
C VAL A 138 -22.67 -9.68 -0.13
N LEU A 139 -22.33 -9.65 -1.43
CA LEU A 139 -22.84 -8.68 -2.38
C LEU A 139 -24.34 -8.86 -2.64
N ASP A 140 -24.85 -10.08 -2.59
CA ASP A 140 -26.29 -10.38 -2.74
C ASP A 140 -27.14 -9.83 -1.59
N ALA A 141 -26.54 -9.58 -0.41
CA ALA A 141 -27.22 -8.97 0.73
C ALA A 141 -27.39 -7.44 0.58
N LEU A 142 -26.64 -6.81 -0.32
CA LEU A 142 -26.68 -5.36 -0.52
C LEU A 142 -27.90 -4.92 -1.36
N PRO A 143 -28.44 -3.71 -1.11
CA PRO A 143 -29.51 -3.15 -1.93
C PRO A 143 -29.10 -3.04 -3.40
N ALA A 144 -30.05 -3.30 -4.31
CA ALA A 144 -29.80 -3.16 -5.73
C ALA A 144 -29.53 -1.69 -6.11
N GLY A 145 -28.49 -1.47 -6.92
CA GLY A 145 -28.09 -0.12 -7.33
C GLY A 145 -27.17 0.59 -6.34
N THR A 146 -26.68 -0.10 -5.30
CA THR A 146 -25.65 0.44 -4.40
C THR A 146 -24.40 0.80 -5.22
N ILE A 147 -23.89 2.01 -5.04
CA ILE A 147 -22.64 2.46 -5.63
C ILE A 147 -21.54 2.35 -4.56
N LYS A 148 -20.45 1.66 -4.88
CA LYS A 148 -19.26 1.54 -4.04
C LYS A 148 -18.10 2.22 -4.75
N HIS A 149 -17.32 3.00 -4.00
CA HIS A 149 -16.13 3.65 -4.54
C HIS A 149 -14.92 2.75 -4.42
N GLN A 150 -14.02 2.83 -5.40
CA GLN A 150 -12.76 2.12 -5.40
C GLN A 150 -11.64 2.98 -5.97
N VAL A 151 -10.41 2.68 -5.55
CA VAL A 151 -9.18 3.28 -6.10
C VAL A 151 -8.47 2.23 -6.94
N LEU A 152 -8.05 2.63 -8.14
CA LEU A 152 -7.13 1.82 -8.94
C LEU A 152 -5.69 2.14 -8.50
N MET A 153 -5.05 1.18 -7.85
CA MET A 153 -3.68 1.29 -7.33
C MET A 153 -2.72 0.62 -8.30
N LEU A 154 -1.64 1.31 -8.65
CA LEU A 154 -0.59 0.84 -9.55
C LEU A 154 0.78 1.01 -8.89
N ASP A 155 1.51 -0.09 -8.75
CA ASP A 155 2.87 -0.09 -8.24
C ASP A 155 3.67 -1.34 -8.70
N GLU A 156 4.98 -1.32 -8.49
CA GLU A 156 5.94 -2.25 -9.04
C GLU A 156 6.66 -3.01 -7.94
N ILE A 157 6.87 -4.30 -8.16
CA ILE A 157 7.69 -5.13 -7.29
C ILE A 157 8.88 -5.71 -8.08
N ALA A 158 10.07 -5.60 -7.51
CA ALA A 158 11.25 -6.29 -8.03
C ALA A 158 11.08 -7.81 -7.99
N ILE A 159 11.48 -8.47 -9.07
CA ILE A 159 11.37 -9.93 -9.24
C ILE A 159 12.69 -10.53 -9.71
N GLU A 160 12.85 -11.84 -9.48
CA GLU A 160 13.98 -12.58 -10.07
C GLU A 160 13.84 -12.61 -11.60
N LYS A 161 14.91 -12.22 -12.30
CA LYS A 161 14.99 -12.22 -13.77
C LYS A 161 15.05 -13.65 -14.30
N ARG A 162 13.89 -14.30 -14.40
CA ARG A 162 13.82 -15.73 -14.73
C ARG A 162 12.59 -16.07 -15.59
N PRO A 163 12.79 -16.67 -16.77
CA PRO A 163 11.69 -17.18 -17.56
C PRO A 163 11.15 -18.49 -16.98
N ARG A 164 9.83 -18.68 -17.05
CA ARG A 164 9.14 -19.89 -16.56
C ARG A 164 8.07 -20.30 -17.55
N TRP A 165 7.98 -21.59 -17.83
CA TRP A 165 6.86 -22.13 -18.59
C TRP A 165 5.67 -22.36 -17.67
N ASP A 166 4.51 -21.81 -18.03
CA ASP A 166 3.23 -22.04 -17.37
C ASP A 166 2.47 -23.14 -18.10
N ASP A 167 2.22 -24.25 -17.41
CA ASP A 167 1.58 -25.45 -17.95
C ASP A 167 0.10 -25.23 -18.28
N LYS A 168 -0.54 -24.24 -17.65
CA LYS A 168 -1.96 -23.92 -17.88
C LYS A 168 -2.20 -23.19 -19.18
N THR A 169 -1.41 -22.15 -19.45
CA THR A 169 -1.55 -21.32 -20.65
C THR A 169 -0.67 -21.82 -21.80
N ASN A 170 0.30 -22.70 -21.52
CA ASN A 170 1.37 -23.10 -22.42
C ASN A 170 2.25 -21.92 -22.90
N LEU A 171 2.35 -20.88 -22.08
CA LEU A 171 3.13 -19.68 -22.36
C LEU A 171 4.42 -19.62 -21.52
N ILE A 172 5.43 -18.97 -22.09
CA ILE A 172 6.66 -18.60 -21.39
C ILE A 172 6.44 -17.24 -20.71
N LEU A 173 6.43 -17.24 -19.39
CA LEU A 173 6.40 -16.07 -18.52
C LEU A 173 7.83 -15.60 -18.20
N GLY A 174 7.95 -14.38 -17.64
CA GLY A 174 9.22 -13.85 -17.11
C GLY A 174 10.00 -12.97 -18.09
N LEU A 175 9.39 -12.65 -19.23
CA LEU A 175 9.88 -11.68 -20.19
C LEU A 175 9.16 -10.35 -20.02
N CYS A 176 9.82 -9.26 -20.42
CA CYS A 176 9.24 -7.92 -20.31
C CYS A 176 8.15 -7.68 -21.37
N ARG A 177 7.03 -7.07 -20.97
CA ARG A 177 5.89 -6.77 -21.85
C ARG A 177 6.26 -5.90 -23.04
N GLU A 178 7.27 -5.05 -22.89
CA GLU A 178 7.70 -4.09 -23.91
C GLU A 178 8.32 -4.76 -25.13
N HIS A 179 8.90 -5.94 -24.97
CA HIS A 179 9.69 -6.59 -26.03
C HIS A 179 9.28 -8.04 -26.31
N SER A 180 8.42 -8.64 -25.49
CA SER A 180 8.04 -10.05 -25.63
C SER A 180 7.33 -10.37 -26.95
N HIS A 181 6.67 -9.39 -27.58
CA HIS A 181 6.03 -9.54 -28.91
C HIS A 181 7.00 -9.87 -30.06
N LYS A 182 8.32 -9.73 -29.85
CA LYS A 182 9.33 -10.02 -30.87
C LYS A 182 9.65 -11.52 -31.01
N VAL A 183 9.15 -12.35 -30.10
CA VAL A 183 9.36 -13.80 -30.08
C VAL A 183 8.04 -14.50 -29.79
N SER A 184 7.92 -15.76 -30.22
CA SER A 184 6.78 -16.59 -29.79
C SER A 184 6.92 -16.93 -28.32
N LEU A 185 5.85 -16.73 -27.56
CA LEU A 185 5.77 -17.14 -26.15
C LEU A 185 5.15 -18.53 -25.98
N ASN A 186 4.54 -19.08 -27.03
CA ASN A 186 3.96 -20.42 -27.00
C ASN A 186 5.08 -21.46 -27.03
N PHE A 187 5.05 -22.41 -26.09
CA PHE A 187 5.99 -23.51 -26.06
C PHE A 187 5.44 -24.71 -26.83
N SER A 188 5.96 -24.95 -28.04
CA SER A 188 5.54 -26.09 -28.88
C SER A 188 6.68 -27.09 -29.08
N THR A 189 7.89 -26.59 -29.31
CA THR A 189 9.12 -27.37 -29.52
C THR A 189 10.29 -26.72 -28.78
N ASP A 190 11.43 -27.40 -28.78
CA ASP A 190 12.70 -26.88 -28.27
C ASP A 190 13.22 -25.67 -29.09
N LYS A 191 12.89 -25.60 -30.38
CA LYS A 191 13.31 -24.50 -31.26
C LYS A 191 12.84 -23.13 -30.80
N GLU A 192 11.65 -23.02 -30.20
CA GLU A 192 11.20 -21.74 -29.64
C GLU A 192 12.08 -21.28 -28.48
N LEU A 193 12.66 -22.21 -27.70
CA LEU A 193 13.61 -21.87 -26.65
C LEU A 193 14.94 -21.40 -27.23
N ASP A 194 15.44 -22.05 -28.28
CA ASP A 194 16.68 -21.61 -28.96
C ASP A 194 16.53 -20.18 -29.48
N VAL A 195 15.42 -19.88 -30.16
CA VAL A 195 15.11 -18.53 -30.66
C VAL A 195 14.96 -17.52 -29.52
N LEU A 196 14.37 -17.93 -28.40
CA LEU A 196 14.22 -17.08 -27.22
C LEU A 196 15.59 -16.76 -26.59
N CYS A 197 16.44 -17.76 -26.39
CA CYS A 197 17.80 -17.62 -25.87
C CYS A 197 18.63 -16.69 -26.77
N ASP A 198 18.63 -16.93 -28.09
CA ASP A 198 19.31 -16.06 -29.06
C ASP A 198 18.77 -14.63 -28.99
N SER A 199 17.47 -14.44 -28.82
CA SER A 199 16.86 -13.12 -28.75
C SER A 199 17.18 -12.38 -27.45
N ILE A 200 17.39 -13.10 -26.35
CA ILE A 200 17.85 -12.55 -25.07
C ILE A 200 19.32 -12.15 -25.17
N ASP A 201 20.18 -13.04 -25.68
CA ASP A 201 21.63 -12.82 -25.80
C ASP A 201 21.94 -11.65 -26.73
N ASN A 202 21.15 -11.49 -27.80
CA ASN A 202 21.26 -10.35 -28.73
C ASN A 202 20.53 -9.08 -28.25
N GLY A 203 19.95 -9.08 -27.05
CA GLY A 203 19.26 -7.92 -26.46
C GLY A 203 17.98 -7.49 -27.20
N ARG A 204 17.38 -8.37 -28.02
CA ARG A 204 16.11 -8.08 -28.70
C ARG A 204 14.94 -8.12 -27.72
N VAL A 205 14.99 -9.08 -26.81
CA VAL A 205 14.02 -9.32 -25.72
C VAL A 205 14.78 -9.26 -24.40
N HIS A 206 14.12 -8.83 -23.33
CA HIS A 206 14.71 -8.74 -22.00
C HIS A 206 13.91 -9.57 -20.99
N PHE A 207 14.60 -10.05 -19.96
CA PHE A 207 13.93 -10.55 -18.76
C PHE A 207 13.15 -9.42 -18.10
N ALA A 208 12.01 -9.77 -17.51
CA ALA A 208 11.34 -8.88 -16.60
C ALA A 208 12.20 -8.71 -15.33
N SER A 209 12.51 -7.47 -14.97
CA SER A 209 13.22 -7.13 -13.73
C SER A 209 12.27 -6.74 -12.61
N GLU A 210 11.09 -6.25 -12.99
CA GLU A 210 10.01 -5.87 -12.10
C GLU A 210 8.68 -6.36 -12.68
N ALA A 211 7.67 -6.42 -11.84
CA ALA A 211 6.30 -6.66 -12.25
C ALA A 211 5.41 -5.49 -11.79
N THR A 212 4.69 -4.87 -12.71
CA THR A 212 3.61 -3.93 -12.37
C THR A 212 2.42 -4.73 -11.85
N PHE A 213 1.90 -4.31 -10.71
CA PHE A 213 0.63 -4.74 -10.16
C PHE A 213 -0.40 -3.66 -10.40
N GLY A 214 -1.58 -4.06 -10.87
CA GLY A 214 -2.78 -3.26 -10.77
C GLY A 214 -3.77 -3.91 -9.83
N ALA A 215 -4.32 -3.12 -8.94
CA ALA A 215 -5.24 -3.58 -7.93
C ALA A 215 -6.36 -2.58 -7.69
N LEU A 216 -7.54 -3.10 -7.35
CA LEU A 216 -8.69 -2.32 -6.92
C LEU A 216 -8.79 -2.38 -5.41
N GLY A 217 -8.86 -1.20 -4.79
CA GLY A 217 -9.06 -1.05 -3.36
C GLY A 217 -10.40 -0.40 -3.09
N THR A 218 -11.40 -1.17 -2.66
CA THR A 218 -12.72 -0.61 -2.29
C THR A 218 -12.56 0.33 -1.10
N LEU A 219 -13.24 1.48 -1.16
CA LEU A 219 -13.37 2.42 -0.06
C LEU A 219 -14.55 1.94 0.81
N SER A 220 -14.24 1.09 1.79
CA SER A 220 -15.23 0.45 2.64
C SER A 220 -14.67 0.17 4.03
N ASP A 221 -15.57 0.11 5.00
CA ASP A 221 -15.28 -0.27 6.39
C ASP A 221 -15.45 -1.76 6.62
N ASP A 222 -16.11 -2.42 5.67
CA ASP A 222 -16.31 -3.85 5.70
C ASP A 222 -14.98 -4.56 5.38
N PRO A 223 -14.43 -5.37 6.30
CA PRO A 223 -13.24 -6.18 6.04
C PRO A 223 -13.36 -7.08 4.80
N HIS A 224 -14.59 -7.51 4.45
CA HIS A 224 -14.88 -8.30 3.24
C HIS A 224 -14.62 -7.52 1.96
N GLU A 225 -14.83 -6.21 1.96
CA GLU A 225 -14.66 -5.35 0.77
C GLU A 225 -13.33 -4.60 0.78
N TYR A 226 -12.78 -4.34 1.98
CA TYR A 226 -11.58 -3.54 2.22
C TYR A 226 -10.30 -4.13 1.60
N SER A 227 -10.23 -5.46 1.52
CA SER A 227 -9.05 -6.17 1.02
C SER A 227 -8.80 -5.91 -0.47
N ILE A 228 -7.52 -5.99 -0.85
CA ILE A 228 -7.07 -5.72 -2.21
C ILE A 228 -7.65 -6.72 -3.23
N ARG A 229 -8.03 -6.23 -4.41
CA ARG A 229 -8.53 -7.05 -5.53
C ARG A 229 -7.60 -6.89 -6.72
N LEU A 230 -6.75 -7.87 -6.94
CA LEU A 230 -5.76 -7.82 -8.02
C LEU A 230 -6.43 -7.96 -9.38
N CYS A 231 -6.12 -7.04 -10.30
CA CYS A 231 -6.64 -7.08 -11.66
C CYS A 231 -5.56 -7.41 -12.70
N VAL A 232 -4.30 -7.01 -12.47
CA VAL A 232 -3.22 -7.28 -13.42
C VAL A 232 -1.87 -7.51 -12.74
N ILE A 233 -1.10 -8.44 -13.30
CA ILE A 233 0.31 -8.68 -12.98
C ILE A 233 1.04 -8.81 -14.31
N SER A 234 2.02 -7.94 -14.57
CA SER A 234 2.75 -7.94 -15.85
C SER A 234 4.21 -7.52 -15.67
N GLY A 235 5.12 -8.29 -16.25
CA GLY A 235 6.57 -8.05 -16.17
C GLY A 235 7.04 -6.90 -17.07
N LEU A 236 8.00 -6.10 -16.60
CA LEU A 236 8.61 -5.01 -17.35
C LEU A 236 10.14 -4.97 -17.22
N CYS A 237 10.79 -4.17 -18.08
CA CYS A 237 12.24 -3.95 -18.06
C CYS A 237 12.64 -2.46 -17.90
N LYS A 238 11.71 -1.61 -17.47
CA LYS A 238 11.85 -0.14 -17.29
C LYS A 238 12.15 0.67 -18.56
N LYS A 239 12.06 0.02 -19.73
CA LYS A 239 12.29 0.64 -21.04
C LYS A 239 10.99 1.07 -21.72
N GLU A 240 9.86 0.92 -21.04
CA GLU A 240 8.56 1.40 -21.51
C GLU A 240 8.55 2.92 -21.72
N THR A 241 7.96 3.35 -22.83
CA THR A 241 7.73 4.77 -23.12
C THR A 241 6.46 5.26 -22.41
N GLY A 242 6.34 6.57 -22.17
CA GLY A 242 5.13 7.15 -21.56
C GLY A 242 3.85 6.78 -22.32
N ALA A 243 3.86 6.82 -23.66
CA ALA A 243 2.70 6.43 -24.47
C ALA A 243 2.32 4.95 -24.33
N GLN A 244 3.31 4.05 -24.23
CA GLN A 244 3.05 2.63 -24.00
C GLN A 244 2.47 2.38 -22.59
N HIS A 245 2.99 3.10 -21.60
CA HIS A 245 2.49 3.03 -20.23
C HIS A 245 1.07 3.59 -20.12
N ALA A 246 0.77 4.71 -20.79
CA ALA A 246 -0.58 5.26 -20.90
C ALA A 246 -1.55 4.26 -21.54
N HIS A 247 -1.14 3.60 -22.62
CA HIS A 247 -1.94 2.56 -23.26
C HIS A 247 -2.22 1.37 -22.32
N PHE A 248 -1.22 0.96 -21.52
CA PHE A 248 -1.40 -0.05 -20.48
C PHE A 248 -2.46 0.37 -19.45
N ILE A 249 -2.34 1.58 -18.88
CA ILE A 249 -3.32 2.07 -17.89
C ILE A 249 -4.72 2.21 -18.51
N CYS A 250 -4.84 2.72 -19.74
CA CYS A 250 -6.12 2.77 -20.45
C CYS A 250 -6.74 1.37 -20.61
N THR A 251 -5.93 0.35 -20.92
CA THR A 251 -6.39 -1.04 -21.05
C THR A 251 -6.93 -1.57 -19.72
N VAL A 252 -6.24 -1.28 -18.61
CA VAL A 252 -6.70 -1.61 -17.26
C VAL A 252 -8.01 -0.89 -16.94
N MET A 253 -8.09 0.43 -17.18
CA MET A 253 -9.30 1.21 -16.93
C MET A 253 -10.49 0.71 -17.74
N GLN A 254 -10.28 0.35 -19.01
CA GLN A 254 -11.33 -0.21 -19.86
C GLN A 254 -11.89 -1.51 -19.26
N ALA A 255 -11.03 -2.43 -18.85
CA ALA A 255 -11.45 -3.69 -18.21
C ALA A 255 -12.19 -3.44 -16.88
N VAL A 256 -11.71 -2.50 -16.06
CA VAL A 256 -12.34 -2.12 -14.80
C VAL A 256 -13.72 -1.50 -15.03
N THR A 257 -13.86 -0.63 -16.04
CA THR A 257 -15.16 -0.05 -16.41
C THR A 257 -16.13 -1.11 -16.93
N ASN A 258 -15.66 -2.05 -17.76
CA ASN A 258 -16.48 -3.17 -18.24
C ASN A 258 -16.96 -4.08 -17.10
N GLN A 259 -16.16 -4.21 -16.04
CA GLN A 259 -16.50 -5.00 -14.84
C GLN A 259 -16.97 -4.13 -13.68
N SER A 260 -17.43 -2.91 -13.96
CA SER A 260 -17.91 -1.98 -12.92
C SER A 260 -19.22 -2.44 -12.27
N LEU A 261 -20.02 -3.27 -12.94
CA LEU A 261 -21.21 -3.87 -12.34
C LEU A 261 -20.93 -5.31 -11.94
N VAL A 262 -20.80 -5.55 -10.64
CA VAL A 262 -20.62 -6.88 -10.06
C VAL A 262 -21.90 -7.23 -9.31
N HIS A 263 -22.62 -8.25 -9.78
CA HIS A 263 -23.98 -8.58 -9.33
C HIS A 263 -24.93 -7.38 -9.45
N ARG A 264 -25.29 -6.78 -8.31
CA ARG A 264 -26.24 -5.66 -8.18
C ARG A 264 -25.58 -4.38 -7.67
N VAL A 265 -24.25 -4.41 -7.50
CA VAL A 265 -23.45 -3.33 -6.94
C VAL A 265 -22.60 -2.72 -8.06
N LYS A 266 -22.66 -1.40 -8.18
CA LYS A 266 -21.84 -0.64 -9.12
C LYS A 266 -20.57 -0.14 -8.42
N TYR A 267 -19.43 -0.67 -8.81
CA TYR A 267 -18.11 -0.18 -8.42
C TYR A 267 -17.70 0.98 -9.32
N ARG A 268 -17.58 2.16 -8.75
CA ARG A 268 -17.08 3.36 -9.43
C ARG A 268 -15.63 3.62 -9.03
N THR A 269 -14.74 3.62 -10.02
CA THR A 269 -13.35 4.01 -9.80
C THR A 269 -13.27 5.53 -9.67
N VAL A 270 -12.97 6.03 -8.48
CA VAL A 270 -12.98 7.48 -8.20
C VAL A 270 -11.62 8.12 -8.44
N SER A 271 -10.54 7.36 -8.29
CA SER A 271 -9.18 7.84 -8.51
C SER A 271 -8.22 6.75 -8.96
N ILE A 272 -7.11 7.16 -9.55
CA ILE A 272 -5.95 6.32 -9.87
C ILE A 272 -4.80 6.73 -8.97
N ALA A 273 -4.32 5.81 -8.15
CA ALA A 273 -3.20 6.04 -7.24
C ALA A 273 -1.94 5.35 -7.77
N SER A 274 -0.82 6.07 -7.71
CA SER A 274 0.50 5.54 -7.99
C SER A 274 1.55 6.28 -7.15
N ASP A 275 2.76 5.77 -7.17
CA ASP A 275 3.92 6.36 -6.54
C ASP A 275 4.38 7.66 -7.25
N GLY A 276 5.48 8.22 -6.75
CA GLY A 276 6.10 9.44 -7.27
C GLY A 276 6.98 9.24 -8.51
N GLU A 277 6.95 8.10 -9.21
CA GLU A 277 7.78 7.92 -10.40
C GLU A 277 7.38 8.94 -11.49
N SER A 278 8.33 9.79 -11.88
CA SER A 278 8.09 10.91 -12.82
C SER A 278 7.40 10.50 -14.12
N LYS A 279 7.82 9.38 -14.74
CA LYS A 279 7.21 8.86 -15.97
C LYS A 279 5.74 8.49 -15.81
N ARG A 280 5.37 7.91 -14.67
CA ARG A 280 3.96 7.58 -14.35
C ARG A 280 3.18 8.84 -13.98
N GLY A 281 3.84 9.78 -13.29
CA GLY A 281 3.30 11.12 -13.05
C GLY A 281 2.79 11.76 -14.33
N ASP A 282 3.62 11.80 -15.38
CA ASP A 282 3.26 12.38 -16.68
C ASP A 282 2.02 11.70 -17.30
N VAL A 283 1.99 10.37 -17.26
CA VAL A 283 0.88 9.56 -17.81
C VAL A 283 -0.40 9.73 -17.01
N LEU A 284 -0.34 9.71 -15.67
CA LEU A 284 -1.51 9.90 -14.82
C LEU A 284 -2.15 11.26 -15.06
N VAL A 285 -1.34 12.28 -15.29
CA VAL A 285 -1.81 13.63 -15.57
C VAL A 285 -2.50 13.67 -16.91
N GLU A 286 -1.91 13.06 -17.95
CA GLU A 286 -2.55 12.92 -19.26
C GLU A 286 -3.90 12.20 -19.19
N LEU A 287 -4.08 11.27 -18.24
CA LEU A 287 -5.34 10.53 -18.05
C LEU A 287 -6.36 11.29 -17.21
N THR A 288 -5.91 12.06 -16.22
CA THR A 288 -6.76 12.60 -15.13
C THR A 288 -6.87 14.12 -15.12
N MET A 289 -6.21 14.82 -16.03
CA MET A 289 -6.28 16.28 -16.17
C MET A 289 -6.54 16.69 -17.63
N ARG A 290 -7.48 15.98 -18.29
CA ARG A 290 -7.78 16.14 -19.72
C ARG A 290 -8.67 17.32 -20.04
N GLN A 291 -9.65 17.59 -19.18
CA GLN A 291 -10.70 18.57 -19.43
C GLN A 291 -11.11 19.28 -18.14
N GLU A 292 -11.65 20.49 -18.24
CA GLU A 292 -12.28 21.13 -17.10
C GLU A 292 -13.54 20.37 -16.66
N LEU A 293 -13.77 20.31 -15.35
CA LEU A 293 -14.96 19.70 -14.76
C LEU A 293 -16.23 20.33 -15.36
N ASN A 294 -17.06 19.48 -15.95
CA ASN A 294 -18.25 19.94 -16.66
C ASN A 294 -19.23 20.60 -15.66
N PRO A 295 -19.80 21.79 -15.95
CA PRO A 295 -20.83 22.42 -15.12
C PRO A 295 -22.08 21.56 -14.86
N SER A 296 -22.37 20.59 -15.73
CA SER A 296 -23.44 19.60 -15.55
C SER A 296 -23.05 18.42 -14.65
N SER A 297 -21.78 18.28 -14.25
CA SER A 297 -21.37 17.24 -13.32
C SER A 297 -22.00 17.48 -11.93
N PRO A 298 -22.56 16.45 -11.28
CA PRO A 298 -23.15 16.57 -9.95
C PRO A 298 -22.22 17.13 -8.85
N ILE A 299 -20.91 16.99 -9.03
CA ILE A 299 -19.91 17.48 -8.07
C ILE A 299 -19.48 18.94 -8.32
N TYR A 300 -19.84 19.52 -9.48
CA TYR A 300 -19.37 20.85 -9.90
C TYR A 300 -19.76 21.96 -8.91
N LEU A 301 -21.02 22.00 -8.47
CA LEU A 301 -21.51 23.03 -7.55
C LEU A 301 -20.80 23.01 -6.19
N GLN A 302 -20.27 21.86 -5.79
CA GLN A 302 -19.57 21.71 -4.52
C GLN A 302 -18.09 22.10 -4.62
N LEU A 303 -17.48 21.94 -5.79
CA LEU A 303 -16.04 22.15 -6.02
C LEU A 303 -15.72 23.52 -6.65
N LYS A 304 -16.60 24.06 -7.50
CA LYS A 304 -16.39 25.35 -8.17
C LYS A 304 -16.18 26.53 -7.20
N PRO A 305 -16.85 26.61 -6.04
CA PRO A 305 -16.65 27.70 -5.08
C PRO A 305 -15.29 27.68 -4.37
N LEU A 306 -14.54 26.57 -4.44
CA LEU A 306 -13.26 26.43 -3.76
C LEU A 306 -12.21 27.27 -4.51
N ALA A 307 -11.92 28.48 -4.01
CA ALA A 307 -10.94 29.38 -4.60
C ALA A 307 -9.57 28.67 -4.79
N LEU A 308 -8.89 28.95 -5.90
CA LEU A 308 -7.61 28.32 -6.29
C LEU A 308 -7.66 26.80 -6.58
N MET A 309 -8.77 26.11 -6.30
CA MET A 309 -8.90 24.68 -6.61
C MET A 309 -8.82 24.45 -8.12
N ASN A 310 -7.94 23.54 -8.52
CA ASN A 310 -7.84 23.13 -9.92
C ASN A 310 -9.01 22.19 -10.28
N LEU A 311 -9.72 22.49 -11.37
CA LEU A 311 -10.91 21.74 -11.79
C LEU A 311 -10.67 20.79 -12.97
N LEU A 312 -9.41 20.53 -13.35
CA LEU A 312 -9.12 19.58 -14.43
C LEU A 312 -9.41 18.14 -13.97
N VAL A 313 -10.05 17.33 -14.80
CA VAL A 313 -10.39 15.94 -14.52
C VAL A 313 -10.17 15.07 -15.76
N GLY A 314 -10.13 13.75 -15.55
CA GLY A 314 -10.20 12.77 -16.63
C GLY A 314 -11.64 12.47 -17.03
N GLU A 315 -11.81 11.37 -17.76
CA GLU A 315 -13.13 10.84 -18.09
C GLU A 315 -13.87 10.37 -16.81
N ASP A 316 -15.20 10.50 -16.77
CA ASP A 316 -16.04 10.24 -15.58
C ASP A 316 -15.60 10.99 -14.30
N ASP A 317 -15.03 12.18 -14.49
CA ASP A 317 -14.50 13.04 -13.42
C ASP A 317 -13.37 12.39 -12.60
N ILE A 318 -12.68 11.37 -13.15
CA ILE A 318 -11.60 10.66 -12.45
C ILE A 318 -10.41 11.58 -12.13
N THR A 319 -9.80 11.37 -10.97
CA THR A 319 -8.66 12.15 -10.47
C THR A 319 -7.44 11.26 -10.22
N ALA A 320 -6.24 11.81 -10.36
CA ALA A 320 -5.02 11.13 -9.92
C ALA A 320 -4.84 11.33 -8.41
N ASP A 321 -4.17 10.37 -7.79
CA ASP A 321 -3.75 10.42 -6.39
C ASP A 321 -2.27 10.12 -6.28
N LYS A 322 -1.62 10.73 -5.29
CA LYS A 322 -0.23 10.44 -4.93
C LYS A 322 -0.20 9.87 -3.55
N ASP A 323 0.50 8.75 -3.39
CA ASP A 323 0.58 8.07 -2.11
C ASP A 323 1.11 9.00 -1.02
N PHE A 324 0.33 9.13 0.06
CA PHE A 324 0.63 10.09 1.12
C PHE A 324 1.92 9.75 1.86
N LYS A 325 2.25 8.46 2.05
CA LYS A 325 3.51 8.05 2.69
C LYS A 325 4.68 8.45 1.80
N HIS A 326 4.56 8.28 0.48
CA HIS A 326 5.56 8.80 -0.46
C HIS A 326 5.70 10.34 -0.38
N VAL A 327 4.59 11.09 -0.37
CA VAL A 327 4.63 12.56 -0.22
C VAL A 327 5.35 12.97 1.07
N PHE A 328 5.13 12.26 2.16
CA PHE A 328 5.76 12.53 3.46
C PHE A 328 7.26 12.19 3.46
N LYS A 329 7.65 11.06 2.83
CA LYS A 329 9.07 10.72 2.60
C LYS A 329 9.77 11.82 1.81
N CYS A 330 9.13 12.37 0.78
CA CYS A 330 9.67 13.51 0.03
C CYS A 330 9.92 14.74 0.90
N GLN A 331 9.07 15.02 1.89
CA GLN A 331 9.28 16.14 2.81
C GLN A 331 10.49 15.92 3.73
N ARG A 332 10.74 14.69 4.18
CA ARG A 332 11.99 14.38 4.90
C ARG A 332 13.19 14.54 3.99
N ASN A 333 13.13 14.01 2.77
CA ASN A 333 14.22 14.14 1.81
C ASN A 333 14.52 15.62 1.50
N LEU A 334 13.51 16.50 1.46
CA LEU A 334 13.67 17.95 1.32
C LEU A 334 14.54 18.55 2.44
N LEU A 335 14.31 18.16 3.69
CA LEU A 335 15.07 18.61 4.87
C LEU A 335 16.53 18.14 4.87
N LEU A 336 16.83 17.04 4.17
CA LEU A 336 18.15 16.42 4.08
C LEU A 336 18.94 16.85 2.83
N ARG A 337 18.39 17.75 2.00
CA ARG A 337 19.11 18.23 0.81
C ARG A 337 20.33 19.06 1.21
N ASN A 338 21.48 18.74 0.62
CA ASN A 338 22.71 19.51 0.82
C ASN A 338 22.54 21.00 0.50
N LYS A 339 21.82 21.30 -0.59
CA LYS A 339 21.49 22.67 -1.01
C LYS A 339 20.53 23.42 -0.07
N GLY A 340 19.95 22.77 0.93
CA GLY A 340 18.92 23.35 1.78
C GLY A 340 17.64 23.73 1.03
N PHE A 341 16.82 24.56 1.69
CA PHE A 341 15.58 25.10 1.14
C PHE A 341 15.25 26.46 1.76
N VAL A 342 14.46 27.27 1.04
CA VAL A 342 14.15 28.65 1.41
C VAL A 342 12.73 28.77 1.95
N ILE A 343 12.57 29.45 3.08
CA ILE A 343 11.29 29.86 3.65
C ILE A 343 11.35 31.33 3.99
N ARG A 344 10.43 32.12 3.43
CA ARG A 344 10.37 33.59 3.65
C ARG A 344 11.72 34.28 3.45
N GLY A 345 12.43 33.88 2.40
CA GLY A 345 13.77 34.39 2.07
C GLY A 345 14.90 33.94 2.99
N PHE A 346 14.65 33.08 3.98
CA PHE A 346 15.70 32.49 4.83
C PHE A 346 16.05 31.08 4.35
N CYS A 347 17.33 30.78 4.13
CA CYS A 347 17.74 29.43 3.77
C CYS A 347 18.02 28.55 5.00
N ILE A 348 17.37 27.38 5.01
CA ILE A 348 17.54 26.33 6.01
C ILE A 348 18.38 25.22 5.40
N THR A 349 19.55 24.98 5.98
CA THR A 349 20.41 23.84 5.69
C THR A 349 20.25 22.76 6.77
N THR A 350 20.74 21.55 6.51
CA THR A 350 20.74 20.46 7.50
C THR A 350 21.55 20.82 8.76
N SER A 351 22.63 21.60 8.63
CA SER A 351 23.42 22.09 9.77
C SER A 351 22.65 23.08 10.64
N ILE A 352 21.91 24.02 10.03
CA ILE A 352 21.00 24.94 10.74
C ILE A 352 19.91 24.15 11.45
N LEU A 353 19.26 23.20 10.76
CA LEU A 353 18.24 22.33 11.34
C LEU A 353 18.79 21.58 12.57
N CYS A 354 19.97 20.97 12.46
CA CYS A 354 20.62 20.26 13.56
C CYS A 354 20.81 21.16 14.79
N LEU A 355 21.37 22.37 14.61
CA LEU A 355 21.55 23.34 15.70
C LEU A 355 20.23 23.71 16.39
N HIS A 356 19.17 23.91 15.61
CA HIS A 356 17.85 24.25 16.13
C HIS A 356 17.18 23.12 16.90
N LEU A 357 17.42 21.86 16.51
CA LEU A 357 16.93 20.69 17.23
C LEU A 357 17.76 20.41 18.50
N GLN A 358 19.10 20.54 18.43
CA GLN A 358 19.99 20.43 19.60
C GLN A 358 19.64 21.45 20.69
N SER A 359 19.37 22.70 20.29
CA SER A 359 18.94 23.75 21.24
C SER A 359 17.56 23.49 21.85
N ASN A 360 16.80 22.50 21.35
CA ASN A 360 15.56 22.00 21.93
C ASN A 360 15.75 20.67 22.69
N ASN A 361 16.99 20.32 23.08
CA ASN A 361 17.36 19.13 23.84
C ASN A 361 17.17 17.78 23.11
N VAL A 362 17.15 17.77 21.78
CA VAL A 362 17.24 16.50 21.03
C VAL A 362 18.68 15.99 21.14
N SER A 363 18.87 14.73 21.59
CA SER A 363 20.20 14.14 21.77
C SER A 363 20.93 13.96 20.44
N LEU A 364 22.26 14.00 20.47
CA LEU A 364 23.09 13.85 19.28
C LEU A 364 22.87 12.50 18.58
N ASP A 365 22.76 11.41 19.34
CA ASP A 365 22.49 10.08 18.80
C ASP A 365 21.14 10.04 18.05
N ARG A 366 20.11 10.68 18.60
CA ARG A 366 18.79 10.77 17.96
C ARG A 366 18.85 11.63 16.70
N LEU A 367 19.62 12.72 16.69
CA LEU A 367 19.79 13.55 15.50
C LEU A 367 20.52 12.82 14.38
N GLN A 368 21.56 12.05 14.70
CA GLN A 368 22.27 11.23 13.72
C GLN A 368 21.33 10.20 13.06
N SER A 369 20.42 9.61 13.83
CA SER A 369 19.38 8.73 13.30
C SER A 369 18.36 9.48 12.44
N LEU A 370 17.77 10.58 12.93
CA LEU A 370 16.74 11.34 12.22
C LEU A 370 17.25 11.94 10.90
N LEU A 371 18.48 12.45 10.91
CA LEU A 371 19.12 13.12 9.79
C LEU A 371 19.99 12.18 8.93
N ASN A 372 19.88 10.86 9.11
CA ASN A 372 20.63 9.89 8.32
C ASN A 372 20.19 9.90 6.83
N PRO A 373 21.07 10.28 5.89
CA PRO A 373 20.72 10.38 4.47
C PRO A 373 20.66 9.03 3.74
N ASN A 374 21.18 7.95 4.34
CA ASN A 374 21.24 6.62 3.73
C ASN A 374 19.93 5.85 3.89
N ASP A 375 19.13 6.19 4.89
CA ASP A 375 17.82 5.58 5.11
C ASP A 375 16.73 6.52 4.58
N ARG A 376 16.47 6.48 3.26
CA ARG A 376 15.49 7.37 2.60
C ARG A 376 14.07 6.80 2.55
N GLN A 377 13.90 5.54 2.97
CA GLN A 377 12.63 4.82 2.86
C GLN A 377 11.88 4.71 4.18
N ASP A 378 12.51 5.00 5.32
CA ASP A 378 11.85 4.97 6.62
C ASP A 378 10.89 6.16 6.82
N VAL A 379 9.59 5.84 6.77
CA VAL A 379 8.46 6.77 7.00
C VAL A 379 8.39 7.23 8.46
N VAL A 380 8.79 6.37 9.41
CA VAL A 380 8.78 6.63 10.86
C VAL A 380 9.83 7.67 11.23
N LEU A 381 11.04 7.57 10.69
CA LEU A 381 12.07 8.62 10.83
C LEU A 381 11.57 9.93 10.22
N GLY A 382 10.85 9.85 9.10
CA GLY A 382 10.07 10.95 8.51
C GLY A 382 9.19 11.66 9.52
N TYR A 383 8.25 10.93 10.12
CA TYR A 383 7.31 11.49 11.08
C TYR A 383 7.98 12.06 12.33
N ASN A 384 8.98 11.37 12.88
CA ASN A 384 9.69 11.85 14.06
C ASN A 384 10.41 13.17 13.80
N LEU A 385 11.09 13.29 12.66
CA LEU A 385 11.79 14.52 12.31
C LEU A 385 10.81 15.68 12.16
N MET A 386 9.70 15.46 11.44
CA MET A 386 8.65 16.47 11.26
C MET A 386 8.02 16.88 12.60
N LYS A 387 7.82 15.91 13.50
CA LYS A 387 7.33 16.20 14.85
C LYS A 387 8.27 17.07 15.65
N GLU A 388 9.56 16.75 15.66
CA GLU A 388 10.55 17.57 16.37
C GLU A 388 10.56 19.01 15.84
N ILE A 389 10.34 19.21 14.54
CA ILE A 389 10.28 20.54 13.91
C ILE A 389 9.00 21.29 14.28
N TRP A 390 7.82 20.67 14.19
CA TRP A 390 6.57 21.36 14.50
C TRP A 390 6.38 21.62 16.00
N SER A 391 7.12 20.90 16.85
CA SER A 391 7.13 21.09 18.31
C SER A 391 8.15 22.15 18.77
N LEU A 392 8.87 22.80 17.85
CA LEU A 392 9.85 23.82 18.22
C LEU A 392 9.20 25.05 18.88
N PRO A 393 9.64 25.45 20.09
CA PRO A 393 9.13 26.65 20.74
C PRO A 393 9.62 27.92 20.02
N PRO A 394 9.01 29.08 20.29
CA PRO A 394 9.53 30.36 19.82
C PRO A 394 10.98 30.55 20.28
N ALA A 395 11.75 31.33 19.52
CA ALA A 395 13.11 31.66 19.95
C ALA A 395 13.08 32.39 21.30
N LYS A 396 14.06 32.09 22.17
CA LYS A 396 14.22 32.82 23.43
C LYS A 396 14.49 34.30 23.10
N ALA A 397 13.99 35.21 23.93
CA ALA A 397 14.20 36.65 23.76
C ALA A 397 15.70 37.06 23.72
N THR A 398 16.59 36.22 24.24
CA THR A 398 18.04 36.42 24.25
C THR A 398 18.75 35.81 23.04
N ALA A 399 18.03 35.18 22.10
CA ALA A 399 18.62 34.60 20.91
C ALA A 399 19.08 35.69 19.93
N SER A 400 20.08 35.39 19.10
CA SER A 400 20.49 36.32 18.04
C SER A 400 19.34 36.54 17.04
N PRO A 401 19.29 37.70 16.36
CA PRO A 401 18.26 37.98 15.36
C PRO A 401 18.19 36.90 14.27
N ASP A 402 19.34 36.41 13.78
CA ASP A 402 19.36 35.38 12.75
C ASP A 402 18.85 34.03 13.26
N PHE A 403 19.20 33.65 14.49
CA PHE A 403 18.65 32.45 15.12
C PHE A 403 17.14 32.56 15.30
N ALA A 404 16.64 33.73 15.68
CA ALA A 404 15.20 33.96 15.79
C ALA A 404 14.51 33.83 14.43
N ARG A 405 15.08 34.39 13.36
CA ARG A 405 14.54 34.26 11.99
C ARG A 405 14.53 32.82 11.51
N ALA A 406 15.63 32.09 11.67
CA ALA A 406 15.72 30.67 11.33
C ALA A 406 14.71 29.83 12.11
N ARG A 407 14.55 30.12 13.42
CA ARG A 407 13.56 29.44 14.27
C ARG A 407 12.13 29.68 13.79
N GLU A 408 11.77 30.90 13.44
CA GLU A 408 10.43 31.19 12.91
C GLU A 408 10.19 30.52 11.55
N ALA A 409 11.19 30.50 10.66
CA ALA A 409 11.10 29.79 9.39
C ALA A 409 10.87 28.28 9.58
N LEU A 410 11.62 27.65 10.50
CA LEU A 410 11.43 26.24 10.87
C LEU A 410 10.07 25.97 11.51
N ARG A 411 9.59 26.87 12.39
CA ARG A 411 8.25 26.76 13.00
C ARG A 411 7.16 26.84 11.94
N LEU A 412 7.29 27.74 10.97
CA LEU A 412 6.35 27.88 9.88
C LEU A 412 6.31 26.62 9.00
N TYR A 413 7.48 26.06 8.66
CA TYR A 413 7.55 24.75 8.01
C TYR A 413 6.89 23.66 8.85
N GLY A 414 7.14 23.66 10.16
CA GLY A 414 6.52 22.74 11.10
C GLY A 414 4.99 22.82 11.08
N GLN A 415 4.41 24.01 11.00
CA GLN A 415 2.95 24.18 10.85
C GLN A 415 2.44 23.63 9.52
N PHE A 416 3.17 23.87 8.42
CA PHE A 416 2.86 23.28 7.12
C PHE A 416 2.89 21.73 7.18
N ALA A 417 3.98 21.16 7.70
CA ALA A 417 4.16 19.73 7.91
C ALA A 417 3.05 19.12 8.78
N TYR A 418 2.68 19.79 9.87
CA TYR A 418 1.63 19.37 10.79
C TYR A 418 0.28 19.26 10.08
N HIS A 419 -0.10 20.30 9.35
CA HIS A 419 -1.36 20.33 8.61
C HIS A 419 -1.39 19.37 7.42
N LEU A 420 -0.23 19.03 6.84
CA LEU A 420 -0.12 18.06 5.76
C LEU A 420 -0.24 16.61 6.24
N ILE A 421 0.41 16.29 7.38
CA ILE A 421 0.58 14.92 7.85
C ILE A 421 -0.57 14.48 8.78
N LEU A 422 -0.98 15.34 9.72
CA LEU A 422 -1.95 14.98 10.76
C LEU A 422 -3.27 14.39 10.22
N PRO A 423 -3.85 14.88 9.10
CA PRO A 423 -5.09 14.34 8.55
C PRO A 423 -5.05 12.85 8.25
N TYR A 424 -3.88 12.28 7.96
CA TYR A 424 -3.74 10.87 7.59
C TYR A 424 -3.46 9.96 8.79
N ILE A 425 -2.89 10.52 9.87
CA ILE A 425 -2.38 9.71 10.99
C ILE A 425 -3.14 9.89 12.31
N CYS A 426 -3.91 10.98 12.46
CA CYS A 426 -4.67 11.24 13.68
C CYS A 426 -6.10 10.66 13.59
N VAL A 427 -6.34 9.58 14.34
CA VAL A 427 -7.59 8.81 14.26
C VAL A 427 -8.81 9.50 14.88
N ASP A 428 -8.60 10.58 15.62
CA ASP A 428 -9.67 11.35 16.28
C ASP A 428 -10.19 12.50 15.42
N LEU A 429 -9.55 12.76 14.27
CA LEU A 429 -10.00 13.80 13.37
C LEU A 429 -11.28 13.36 12.68
N ASN A 430 -12.27 14.24 12.71
CA ASN A 430 -13.41 14.14 11.82
C ASN A 430 -13.00 14.54 10.40
N LEU A 431 -13.76 14.06 9.41
CA LEU A 431 -13.44 14.32 8.00
C LEU A 431 -13.46 15.81 7.64
N ASP A 432 -14.30 16.63 8.28
CA ASP A 432 -14.27 18.09 8.10
C ASP A 432 -13.01 18.77 8.67
N GLU A 433 -12.49 18.26 9.79
CA GLU A 433 -11.22 18.70 10.37
C GLU A 433 -10.03 18.27 9.49
N GLN A 434 -10.05 17.02 8.98
CA GLN A 434 -9.06 16.52 8.02
C GLN A 434 -8.99 17.42 6.78
N LEU A 435 -10.15 17.75 6.19
CA LEU A 435 -10.22 18.66 5.04
C LEU A 435 -9.71 20.06 5.37
N SER A 436 -10.08 20.61 6.53
CA SER A 436 -9.62 21.94 6.95
C SER A 436 -8.10 21.99 7.09
N HIS A 437 -7.49 20.96 7.68
CA HIS A 437 -6.04 20.83 7.76
C HIS A 437 -5.37 20.72 6.38
N LEU A 438 -5.89 19.89 5.47
CA LEU A 438 -5.35 19.78 4.12
C LEU A 438 -5.49 21.07 3.32
N SER A 439 -6.59 21.81 3.51
CA SER A 439 -6.73 23.16 2.97
C SER A 439 -5.64 24.10 3.53
N THR A 440 -5.40 24.12 4.85
CA THR A 440 -4.32 24.92 5.42
C THR A 440 -2.97 24.55 4.81
N ALA A 441 -2.67 23.27 4.66
CA ALA A 441 -1.43 22.79 4.07
C ALA A 441 -1.28 23.25 2.60
N ALA A 442 -2.35 23.15 1.80
CA ALA A 442 -2.35 23.60 0.41
C ALA A 442 -2.13 25.12 0.30
N HIS A 443 -2.81 25.93 1.10
CA HIS A 443 -2.64 27.39 1.09
C HIS A 443 -1.24 27.81 1.57
N LEU A 444 -0.70 27.16 2.61
CA LEU A 444 0.67 27.39 3.07
C LEU A 444 1.69 27.00 2.01
N ALA A 445 1.56 25.83 1.38
CA ALA A 445 2.44 25.42 0.29
C ALA A 445 2.35 26.39 -0.89
N PHE A 446 1.14 26.80 -1.29
CA PHE A 446 0.93 27.77 -2.36
C PHE A 446 1.65 29.09 -2.07
N TYR A 447 1.45 29.65 -0.87
CA TYR A 447 2.13 30.87 -0.45
C TYR A 447 3.64 30.67 -0.45
N LEU A 448 4.17 29.67 0.26
CA LEU A 448 5.62 29.46 0.41
C LEU A 448 6.33 29.20 -0.93
N TYR A 449 5.63 28.59 -1.88
CA TYR A 449 6.16 28.30 -3.22
C TYR A 449 6.12 29.54 -4.13
N THR A 450 5.15 30.44 -3.95
CA THR A 450 4.99 31.68 -4.73
C THR A 450 5.68 32.90 -4.11
N ASP A 451 5.89 32.91 -2.80
CA ASP A 451 6.52 33.98 -2.01
C ASP A 451 7.89 34.33 -2.57
N GLY A 452 8.08 35.60 -2.94
CA GLY A 452 9.33 36.08 -3.56
C GLY A 452 9.78 35.26 -4.78
N SER A 453 8.86 34.57 -5.46
CA SER A 453 9.17 33.55 -6.48
C SER A 453 10.17 32.49 -5.99
N ALA A 454 9.94 31.92 -4.80
CA ALA A 454 10.79 30.88 -4.24
C ALA A 454 10.90 29.67 -5.19
N LYS A 455 9.77 29.20 -5.76
CA LYS A 455 9.72 28.06 -6.69
C LYS A 455 10.51 26.85 -6.13
N THR A 456 11.42 26.31 -6.94
CA THR A 456 12.31 25.18 -6.63
C THR A 456 13.29 25.43 -5.47
N ARG A 457 13.46 26.69 -5.04
CA ARG A 457 14.22 27.03 -3.83
C ARG A 457 13.49 26.64 -2.55
N PHE A 458 12.16 26.62 -2.55
CA PHE A 458 11.37 26.11 -1.42
C PHE A 458 11.27 24.58 -1.48
N MET A 459 10.75 24.03 -2.57
CA MET A 459 10.68 22.58 -2.80
C MET A 459 10.67 22.25 -4.30
N PRO A 460 11.10 21.05 -4.72
CA PRO A 460 11.04 20.62 -6.12
C PRO A 460 9.63 20.76 -6.70
N ASN A 461 9.51 21.04 -8.00
CA ASN A 461 8.20 21.18 -8.66
C ASN A 461 7.36 19.90 -8.47
N GLN A 462 7.99 18.74 -8.60
CA GLN A 462 7.33 17.45 -8.43
C GLN A 462 6.73 17.31 -7.02
N SER A 463 7.48 17.65 -5.96
CA SER A 463 6.98 17.55 -4.58
C SER A 463 5.80 18.49 -4.33
N PHE A 464 5.86 19.72 -4.86
CA PHE A 464 4.75 20.66 -4.78
C PHE A 464 3.49 20.14 -5.50
N VAL A 465 3.66 19.68 -6.73
CA VAL A 465 2.57 19.13 -7.55
C VAL A 465 1.95 17.90 -6.90
N ASP A 466 2.76 17.00 -6.34
CA ASP A 466 2.27 15.78 -5.69
C ASP A 466 1.40 16.10 -4.47
N ILE A 467 1.80 17.09 -3.64
CA ILE A 467 0.98 17.58 -2.53
C ILE A 467 -0.37 18.11 -3.04
N MET A 468 -0.35 18.94 -4.08
CA MET A 468 -1.57 19.54 -4.63
C MET A 468 -2.50 18.50 -5.26
N ILE A 469 -1.96 17.48 -5.94
CA ILE A 469 -2.74 16.36 -6.48
C ILE A 469 -3.38 15.56 -5.34
N MET A 470 -2.64 15.23 -4.30
CA MET A 470 -3.13 14.50 -3.12
C MET A 470 -4.28 15.25 -2.43
N VAL A 471 -4.12 16.55 -2.18
CA VAL A 471 -5.17 17.39 -1.58
C VAL A 471 -6.38 17.49 -2.50
N LYS A 472 -6.17 17.79 -3.80
CA LYS A 472 -7.23 17.83 -4.80
C LYS A 472 -8.06 16.55 -4.81
N ASN A 473 -7.38 15.40 -4.91
CA ASN A 473 -8.03 14.11 -4.98
C ASN A 473 -8.95 13.86 -3.79
N THR A 474 -8.48 14.22 -2.58
CA THR A 474 -9.28 14.09 -1.36
C THR A 474 -10.60 14.87 -1.47
N TYR A 475 -10.57 16.14 -1.88
CA TYR A 475 -11.78 16.95 -2.05
C TYR A 475 -12.72 16.40 -3.13
N PHE A 476 -12.17 15.94 -4.27
CA PHE A 476 -12.96 15.34 -5.34
C PHE A 476 -13.61 14.01 -4.90
N CYS A 477 -12.90 13.16 -4.18
CA CYS A 477 -13.42 11.91 -3.64
C CYS A 477 -14.55 12.15 -2.62
N VAL A 478 -14.41 13.15 -1.74
CA VAL A 478 -15.52 13.55 -0.84
C VAL A 478 -16.73 14.03 -1.64
N ALA A 479 -16.52 14.89 -2.65
CA ALA A 479 -17.61 15.39 -3.49
C ALA A 479 -18.35 14.25 -4.21
N LYS A 480 -17.61 13.30 -4.79
CA LYS A 480 -18.16 12.10 -5.44
C LYS A 480 -18.95 11.27 -4.43
N CYS A 481 -18.40 11.04 -3.23
CA CYS A 481 -19.04 10.22 -2.20
C CYS A 481 -20.36 10.87 -1.73
N LYS A 482 -20.38 12.19 -1.54
CA LYS A 482 -21.62 12.92 -1.20
C LYS A 482 -22.74 12.78 -2.24
N VAL A 483 -22.40 12.53 -3.51
CA VAL A 483 -23.38 12.33 -4.58
C VAL A 483 -23.83 10.87 -4.65
N ASP A 484 -22.87 9.94 -4.66
CA ASP A 484 -23.14 8.53 -4.93
C ASP A 484 -23.61 7.76 -3.69
N ASP A 485 -23.10 8.11 -2.50
CA ASP A 485 -23.49 7.55 -1.20
C ASP A 485 -23.48 8.65 -0.11
N PRO A 486 -24.54 9.48 -0.04
CA PRO A 486 -24.59 10.62 0.88
C PRO A 486 -24.47 10.26 2.37
N LYS A 487 -24.74 8.99 2.73
CA LYS A 487 -24.64 8.46 4.10
C LYS A 487 -23.36 7.64 4.32
N GLY A 488 -22.55 7.49 3.29
CA GLY A 488 -21.30 6.77 3.32
C GLY A 488 -20.22 7.49 4.13
N GLY A 489 -19.11 6.79 4.32
CA GLY A 489 -17.91 7.33 4.93
C GLY A 489 -16.73 7.29 3.97
N LEU A 490 -15.82 8.26 4.11
CA LEU A 490 -14.55 8.29 3.39
C LEU A 490 -13.41 8.41 4.40
N ARG A 491 -12.41 7.53 4.29
CA ARG A 491 -11.18 7.60 5.09
C ARG A 491 -10.00 7.87 4.18
N LEU A 492 -9.28 8.96 4.47
CA LEU A 492 -8.19 9.46 3.63
C LEU A 492 -7.06 8.44 3.45
N PHE A 493 -6.73 7.68 4.50
CA PHE A 493 -5.67 6.65 4.44
C PHE A 493 -6.02 5.45 3.52
N GLN A 494 -7.27 5.32 3.07
CA GLN A 494 -7.67 4.29 2.10
C GLN A 494 -7.42 4.73 0.66
N LEU A 495 -7.16 6.02 0.45
CA LEU A 495 -6.58 6.56 -0.78
C LEU A 495 -5.08 6.20 -0.83
N GLY A 496 -4.45 6.32 -1.99
CA GLY A 496 -3.04 5.96 -2.19
C GLY A 496 -2.81 4.48 -2.50
N THR A 497 -1.57 4.02 -2.31
CA THR A 497 -1.09 2.68 -2.69
C THR A 497 -0.62 1.83 -1.50
N ASP A 498 -0.72 2.34 -0.26
CA ASP A 498 -0.27 1.63 0.96
C ASP A 498 -0.78 0.18 1.09
N ARG A 499 -2.04 -0.08 0.71
CA ARG A 499 -2.60 -1.44 0.72
C ARG A 499 -1.87 -2.39 -0.24
N LEU A 500 -1.37 -1.88 -1.36
CA LEU A 500 -0.59 -2.64 -2.33
C LEU A 500 0.83 -2.87 -1.81
N GLU A 501 1.46 -1.88 -1.17
CA GLU A 501 2.77 -2.04 -0.51
C GLU A 501 2.72 -3.07 0.62
N GLY A 502 1.71 -3.00 1.49
CA GLY A 502 1.47 -3.99 2.54
C GLY A 502 1.28 -5.40 1.96
N PHE A 503 0.62 -5.51 0.80
CA PHE A 503 0.47 -6.77 0.09
C PHE A 503 1.79 -7.30 -0.49
N PHE A 504 2.70 -6.42 -0.96
CA PHE A 504 4.06 -6.81 -1.34
C PHE A 504 4.86 -7.35 -0.16
N GLY A 505 4.72 -6.73 1.02
CA GLY A 505 5.29 -7.26 2.27
C GLY A 505 4.80 -8.67 2.57
N LEU A 506 3.50 -8.93 2.40
CA LEU A 506 2.92 -10.27 2.55
C LEU A 506 3.47 -11.26 1.51
N ILE A 507 3.67 -10.86 0.25
CA ILE A 507 4.26 -11.72 -0.80
C ILE A 507 5.69 -12.16 -0.43
N ARG A 508 6.52 -11.22 0.04
CA ARG A 508 7.93 -11.48 0.38
C ARG A 508 8.08 -12.33 1.64
N THR A 509 7.16 -12.17 2.60
CA THR A 509 7.18 -12.93 3.87
C THR A 509 6.46 -14.27 3.77
N ALA A 510 5.50 -14.41 2.85
CA ALA A 510 4.85 -15.69 2.58
C ALA A 510 5.90 -16.72 2.14
N ILE A 511 5.93 -17.88 2.81
CA ILE A 511 6.91 -18.94 2.54
C ILE A 511 8.34 -18.42 2.79
N GLY A 512 8.62 -17.98 4.02
CA GLY A 512 9.80 -17.20 4.46
C GLY A 512 11.21 -17.76 4.22
N THR A 513 11.39 -18.78 3.39
CA THR A 513 12.71 -19.20 2.86
C THR A 513 13.01 -18.62 1.47
N ASP A 514 12.05 -17.95 0.83
CA ASP A 514 12.15 -17.52 -0.57
C ASP A 514 11.56 -16.11 -0.74
N THR A 515 12.32 -15.09 -0.35
CA THR A 515 11.86 -13.68 -0.30
C THR A 515 11.78 -13.04 -1.69
N ASN A 516 12.65 -13.44 -2.61
CA ASN A 516 12.67 -12.95 -3.98
C ASN A 516 11.94 -13.92 -4.91
N VAL A 517 10.85 -13.48 -5.52
CA VAL A 517 10.00 -14.33 -6.37
C VAL A 517 10.29 -14.13 -7.84
N ASP A 518 10.25 -15.19 -8.62
CA ASP A 518 10.04 -15.08 -10.07
C ASP A 518 8.57 -14.76 -10.39
N ILE A 519 8.27 -14.35 -11.63
CA ILE A 519 6.93 -13.86 -11.98
C ILE A 519 5.82 -14.94 -11.86
N MET A 520 6.16 -16.22 -12.03
CA MET A 520 5.19 -17.31 -11.92
C MET A 520 4.89 -17.62 -10.45
N GLN A 521 5.92 -17.65 -9.62
CA GLN A 521 5.78 -17.74 -8.17
C GLN A 521 5.00 -16.55 -7.62
N LEU A 522 5.27 -15.34 -8.12
CA LEU A 522 4.55 -14.12 -7.78
C LEU A 522 3.05 -14.26 -8.01
N GLY A 523 2.63 -14.69 -9.21
CA GLY A 523 1.21 -14.94 -9.51
C GLY A 523 0.57 -16.00 -8.59
N SER A 524 1.28 -17.10 -8.33
CA SER A 524 0.79 -18.17 -7.44
C SER A 524 0.67 -17.71 -5.98
N ARG A 525 1.62 -16.93 -5.47
CA ARG A 525 1.59 -16.40 -4.09
C ARG A 525 0.53 -15.32 -3.95
N ALA A 526 0.48 -14.39 -4.90
CA ALA A 526 -0.54 -13.34 -4.94
C ALA A 526 -1.95 -13.92 -4.92
N SER A 527 -2.24 -14.93 -5.77
CA SER A 527 -3.51 -15.65 -5.76
C SER A 527 -3.82 -16.27 -4.39
N GLY A 528 -2.84 -16.91 -3.77
CA GLY A 528 -2.98 -17.52 -2.44
C GLY A 528 -3.25 -16.49 -1.35
N LEU A 529 -2.60 -15.33 -1.39
CA LEU A 529 -2.75 -14.28 -0.40
C LEU A 529 -4.07 -13.52 -0.54
N VAL A 530 -4.57 -13.30 -1.76
CA VAL A 530 -5.92 -12.77 -1.98
C VAL A 530 -6.98 -13.74 -1.45
N GLU A 531 -6.79 -15.04 -1.66
CA GLU A 531 -7.66 -16.08 -1.10
C GLU A 531 -7.63 -16.09 0.44
N VAL A 532 -6.45 -15.93 1.05
CA VAL A 532 -6.31 -15.78 2.51
C VAL A 532 -7.04 -14.53 3.00
N ALA A 533 -6.87 -13.39 2.34
CA ALA A 533 -7.55 -12.15 2.73
C ALA A 533 -9.08 -12.29 2.68
N ALA A 534 -9.61 -12.97 1.66
CA ALA A 534 -11.04 -13.28 1.58
C ALA A 534 -11.51 -14.20 2.73
N ILE A 535 -10.73 -15.23 3.07
CA ILE A 535 -11.05 -16.13 4.20
C ILE A 535 -11.00 -15.41 5.53
N LEU A 536 -9.98 -14.60 5.78
CA LEU A 536 -9.83 -13.83 7.02
C LEU A 536 -10.93 -12.79 7.17
N ALA A 537 -11.41 -12.23 6.05
CA ALA A 537 -12.60 -11.40 6.10
C ALA A 537 -13.85 -12.22 6.49
N LEU A 538 -14.04 -13.41 5.93
CA LEU A 538 -15.13 -14.35 6.32
C LEU A 538 -15.07 -14.80 7.78
N HIS A 539 -13.87 -14.83 8.36
CA HIS A 539 -13.60 -15.24 9.73
C HIS A 539 -12.74 -14.20 10.48
N PRO A 540 -13.30 -13.02 10.82
CA PRO A 540 -12.55 -11.96 11.49
C PRO A 540 -11.94 -12.40 12.82
N GLU A 541 -12.51 -13.42 13.46
CA GLU A 541 -11.99 -14.01 14.70
C GLU A 541 -10.65 -14.74 14.53
N TRP A 542 -10.27 -15.10 13.30
CA TRP A 542 -8.96 -15.69 12.98
C TRP A 542 -7.89 -14.64 12.66
N ASP A 543 -8.31 -13.43 12.31
CA ASP A 543 -7.41 -12.34 11.95
C ASP A 543 -7.02 -11.53 13.20
N GLN A 544 -6.09 -12.07 13.97
CA GLN A 544 -5.45 -11.29 15.03
C GLN A 544 -4.28 -10.52 14.42
N SER A 545 -4.44 -9.21 14.29
CA SER A 545 -3.35 -8.32 13.89
C SER A 545 -2.12 -8.62 14.77
N PRO A 546 -0.93 -8.85 14.18
CA PRO A 546 0.27 -9.16 14.92
C PRO A 546 0.47 -8.27 16.15
N ARG A 547 0.86 -8.86 17.29
CA ARG A 547 1.05 -8.16 18.58
C ARG A 547 1.99 -6.94 18.50
N ARG A 548 2.87 -6.90 17.48
CA ARG A 548 3.78 -5.80 17.17
C ARG A 548 3.14 -4.65 16.37
N LEU A 549 1.85 -4.73 16.00
CA LEU A 549 1.12 -3.72 15.22
C LEU A 549 -0.02 -3.04 16.01
N GLY A 550 -0.49 -3.61 17.12
CA GLY A 550 -1.55 -3.03 17.95
C GLY A 550 -1.01 -1.96 18.90
N LEU A 551 -0.85 -0.73 18.43
CA LEU A 551 -0.05 0.30 19.09
C LEU A 551 -0.74 1.68 19.04
N PRO A 552 -0.42 2.60 19.98
CA PRO A 552 -1.26 3.77 20.25
C PRO A 552 -1.35 4.67 19.02
N THR A 553 -2.57 4.91 18.57
CA THR A 553 -2.88 5.83 17.48
C THR A 553 -2.66 7.28 17.93
N ILE A 554 -2.29 8.17 17.00
CA ILE A 554 -2.17 9.61 17.33
C ILE A 554 -3.56 10.14 17.62
N THR A 555 -3.77 10.52 18.87
CA THR A 555 -4.95 11.25 19.32
C THR A 555 -4.69 12.75 19.29
N LYS A 556 -5.75 13.56 19.33
CA LYS A 556 -5.62 15.03 19.40
C LYS A 556 -4.77 15.51 20.57
N ASP A 557 -4.75 14.73 21.66
CA ASP A 557 -4.04 15.01 22.90
C ASP A 557 -2.62 14.40 22.95
N THR A 558 -2.17 13.71 21.90
CA THR A 558 -0.90 12.99 21.91
C THR A 558 0.30 13.94 21.93
N THR A 559 0.90 14.08 23.12
CA THR A 559 2.23 14.68 23.34
C THR A 559 3.38 13.66 23.16
N MET A 560 3.08 12.36 23.05
CA MET A 560 4.05 11.25 23.09
C MET A 560 4.80 10.98 21.77
N GLU A 561 6.04 10.49 21.87
CA GLU A 561 6.99 10.18 20.77
C GLU A 561 6.39 9.29 19.66
N ILE A 562 6.69 9.61 18.39
CA ILE A 562 6.22 8.85 17.22
C ILE A 562 7.13 7.62 16.99
N ASN A 563 7.06 6.59 17.80
CA ASN A 563 7.75 5.30 17.55
C ASN A 563 7.37 4.60 16.22
N SER A 564 7.97 3.45 15.88
CA SER A 564 7.73 2.69 14.63
C SER A 564 6.34 2.04 14.49
N LYS A 565 5.38 2.50 15.29
CA LYS A 565 4.16 1.78 15.60
C LYS A 565 2.89 2.51 15.15
N PHE A 566 3.05 3.62 14.44
CA PHE A 566 1.96 4.47 13.91
C PHE A 566 1.57 4.15 12.46
N ASP A 567 2.27 3.23 11.79
CA ASP A 567 2.20 3.07 10.33
C ASP A 567 1.06 2.15 9.83
N HIS A 568 0.21 1.65 10.74
CA HIS A 568 -0.79 0.62 10.44
C HIS A 568 -2.20 1.00 10.93
N ILE A 569 -2.76 2.05 10.33
CA ILE A 569 -4.14 2.48 10.58
C ILE A 569 -5.10 1.65 9.72
N ASN A 570 -6.18 1.18 10.33
CA ASN A 570 -7.25 0.49 9.63
C ASN A 570 -8.62 1.10 9.97
N PRO A 571 -9.70 0.79 9.22
CA PRO A 571 -11.02 1.37 9.46
C PRO A 571 -11.55 1.16 10.89
N ALA A 572 -11.22 0.03 11.52
CA ALA A 572 -11.64 -0.31 12.88
C ALA A 572 -10.92 0.51 13.97
N SER A 573 -9.72 1.02 13.69
CA SER A 573 -8.93 1.86 14.60
C SER A 573 -9.30 3.36 14.55
N TRP A 574 -10.18 3.75 13.62
CA TRP A 574 -10.56 5.15 13.40
C TRP A 574 -11.73 5.56 14.30
N HIS A 575 -11.56 6.61 15.11
CA HIS A 575 -12.57 7.07 16.07
C HIS A 575 -13.36 8.30 15.60
N GLY A 576 -12.73 9.18 14.82
CA GLY A 576 -13.36 10.37 14.27
C GLY A 576 -14.46 10.03 13.26
N SER A 577 -15.39 10.96 13.05
CA SER A 577 -16.46 10.78 12.07
C SER A 577 -15.90 10.83 10.64
N ALA A 578 -15.99 9.70 9.93
CA ALA A 578 -15.66 9.60 8.51
C ALA A 578 -16.86 9.93 7.59
N SER A 579 -18.03 10.27 8.14
CA SER A 579 -19.27 10.51 7.38
C SER A 579 -19.16 11.73 6.47
N VAL A 580 -19.62 11.59 5.23
CA VAL A 580 -19.65 12.69 4.26
C VAL A 580 -20.93 13.54 4.34
N GLU A 581 -21.96 13.07 5.03
CA GLU A 581 -23.31 13.66 5.03
C GLU A 581 -23.27 15.13 5.48
N SER A 582 -22.66 15.39 6.64
CA SER A 582 -22.61 16.70 7.29
C SER A 582 -21.54 17.65 6.75
N ILE A 583 -20.70 17.21 5.80
CA ILE A 583 -19.53 17.97 5.38
C ILE A 583 -19.91 19.15 4.49
N ASN A 584 -19.43 20.33 4.84
CA ASN A 584 -19.40 21.49 3.95
C ASN A 584 -17.95 21.76 3.51
N MET A 585 -17.58 21.27 2.33
CA MET A 585 -16.22 21.40 1.80
C MET A 585 -15.81 22.86 1.58
N HIS A 586 -16.75 23.74 1.24
CA HIS A 586 -16.48 25.16 1.06
C HIS A 586 -16.11 25.82 2.39
N THR A 587 -16.84 25.51 3.46
CA THR A 587 -16.48 25.96 4.81
C THR A 587 -15.11 25.44 5.21
N ALA A 588 -14.81 24.15 5.03
CA ALA A 588 -13.52 23.57 5.38
C ALA A 588 -12.36 24.24 4.58
N TRP A 589 -12.57 24.52 3.30
CA TRP A 589 -11.59 25.20 2.46
C TRP A 589 -11.29 26.61 2.96
N ILE A 590 -12.32 27.44 3.19
CA ILE A 590 -12.18 28.81 3.74
C ILE A 590 -11.55 28.80 5.14
N LEU A 591 -11.90 27.83 5.99
CA LEU A 591 -11.32 27.73 7.33
C LEU A 591 -9.82 27.43 7.25
N GLY A 592 -9.39 26.57 6.32
CA GLY A 592 -7.98 26.30 6.08
C GLY A 592 -7.22 27.52 5.52
N GLU A 593 -7.83 28.24 4.57
CA GLU A 593 -7.29 29.51 4.06
C GLU A 593 -7.10 30.53 5.19
N ARG A 594 -8.12 30.75 6.01
CA ARG A 594 -8.05 31.66 7.17
C ARG A 594 -7.01 31.22 8.20
N ALA A 595 -6.85 29.92 8.40
CA ALA A 595 -5.81 29.40 9.28
C ALA A 595 -4.40 29.68 8.72
N ALA A 596 -4.21 29.56 7.39
CA ALA A 596 -2.97 29.94 6.73
C ALA A 596 -2.70 31.45 6.85
N ILE A 597 -3.70 32.30 6.61
CA ILE A 597 -3.61 33.77 6.78
C ILE A 597 -3.28 34.14 8.23
N LYS A 598 -3.85 33.44 9.22
CA LYS A 598 -3.51 33.68 10.63
C LYS A 598 -2.03 33.39 10.93
N LEU A 599 -1.43 32.41 10.26
CA LEU A 599 -0.02 32.08 10.39
C LEU A 599 0.88 33.03 9.59
N ILE A 600 0.41 33.49 8.42
CA ILE A 600 1.10 34.42 7.52
C ILE A 600 0.10 35.50 7.05
N PRO A 601 -0.05 36.61 7.78
CA PRO A 601 -1.03 37.65 7.43
C PRO A 601 -0.84 38.22 6.02
N GLU A 602 0.40 38.25 5.52
CA GLU A 602 0.74 38.72 4.18
C GLU A 602 0.19 37.81 3.06
N ALA A 603 -0.22 36.57 3.39
CA ALA A 603 -0.75 35.63 2.42
C ALA A 603 -2.14 36.02 1.87
N GLU A 604 -2.92 36.82 2.62
CA GLU A 604 -4.26 37.27 2.22
C GLU A 604 -4.22 37.98 0.86
N GLN A 605 -3.30 38.94 0.71
CA GLN A 605 -3.14 39.67 -0.54
C GLN A 605 -2.68 38.76 -1.70
N VAL A 606 -1.80 37.80 -1.42
CA VAL A 606 -1.30 36.85 -2.44
C VAL A 606 -2.43 35.96 -2.96
N PHE A 607 -3.31 35.51 -2.07
CA PHE A 607 -4.47 34.69 -2.45
C PHE A 607 -5.49 35.50 -3.25
N ASP A 608 -5.83 36.71 -2.81
CA ASP A 608 -6.73 37.61 -3.53
C ASP A 608 -6.23 37.91 -4.95
N ASP A 609 -4.95 38.26 -5.09
CA ASP A 609 -4.31 38.52 -6.38
C ASP A 609 -4.32 37.27 -7.27
N ALA A 610 -4.07 36.09 -6.69
CA ALA A 610 -4.09 34.82 -7.42
C ALA A 610 -5.50 34.48 -7.94
N VAL A 611 -6.54 34.71 -7.12
CA VAL A 611 -7.95 34.52 -7.52
C VAL A 611 -8.33 35.49 -8.63
N GLN A 612 -7.98 36.77 -8.52
CA GLN A 612 -8.25 37.78 -9.56
C GLN A 612 -7.60 37.44 -10.90
N ARG A 613 -6.42 36.83 -10.86
CA ARG A 613 -5.66 36.39 -12.04
C ARG A 613 -6.09 35.01 -12.57
N ASN A 614 -7.13 34.39 -11.99
CA ASN A 614 -7.60 33.04 -12.31
C ASN A 614 -6.48 31.98 -12.21
N LEU A 615 -5.60 32.12 -11.21
CA LEU A 615 -4.59 31.12 -10.92
C LEU A 615 -5.19 29.94 -10.17
N THR A 616 -4.54 28.79 -10.25
CA THR A 616 -4.92 27.59 -9.50
C THR A 616 -3.71 27.06 -8.74
N MET A 617 -3.96 26.21 -7.75
CA MET A 617 -2.89 25.58 -6.97
C MET A 617 -1.95 24.70 -7.81
N LEU A 618 -2.39 24.23 -8.98
CA LEU A 618 -1.54 23.52 -9.95
C LEU A 618 -0.95 24.44 -11.04
N SER A 619 -1.39 25.70 -11.10
CA SER A 619 -0.90 26.70 -12.05
C SER A 619 -0.58 28.04 -11.35
N PRO A 620 0.25 28.05 -10.28
CA PRO A 620 0.49 29.22 -9.44
C PRO A 620 1.15 30.40 -10.17
N PHE A 621 1.68 30.19 -11.37
CA PHE A 621 2.26 31.24 -12.22
C PHE A 621 1.52 31.42 -13.55
N GLY A 622 0.31 30.86 -13.68
CA GLY A 622 -0.52 30.92 -14.89
C GLY A 622 -0.25 29.79 -15.89
N THR A 623 0.83 29.03 -15.71
CA THR A 623 1.13 27.79 -16.45
C THR A 623 0.94 26.59 -15.53
N LEU A 624 0.35 25.52 -16.06
CA LEU A 624 0.24 24.25 -15.34
C LEU A 624 1.65 23.72 -15.06
N LEU A 625 1.99 23.52 -13.78
CA LEU A 625 3.30 23.00 -13.36
C LEU A 625 3.44 21.50 -13.59
N VAL A 626 2.33 20.84 -13.86
CA VAL A 626 2.29 19.41 -14.07
C VAL A 626 3.07 19.07 -15.35
N ASN A 627 3.93 18.07 -15.30
CA ASN A 627 4.88 17.67 -16.36
C ASN A 627 5.99 18.70 -16.64
N GLN A 628 6.10 19.78 -15.86
CA GLN A 628 7.27 20.66 -15.89
C GLN A 628 8.36 20.07 -15.02
N ARG A 629 9.43 19.60 -15.66
CA ARG A 629 10.63 19.18 -14.94
C ARG A 629 11.33 20.43 -14.41
N ASP A 630 11.94 20.28 -13.24
CA ASP A 630 12.92 21.28 -12.79
C ASP A 630 13.97 21.41 -13.91
N GLU A 631 14.22 22.63 -14.39
CA GLU A 631 15.34 22.87 -15.31
C GLU A 631 16.63 22.36 -14.63
N GLU A 632 17.49 21.67 -15.38
CA GLU A 632 18.83 21.32 -14.87
C GLU A 632 19.55 22.62 -14.50
N GLU A 633 19.67 22.82 -13.19
CA GLU A 633 20.64 23.67 -12.49
C GLU A 633 20.72 25.14 -12.95
N ASP A 634 19.87 25.99 -12.34
CA ASP A 634 20.47 27.19 -11.74
C ASP A 634 21.34 26.72 -10.57
N ASP A 635 22.56 27.24 -10.47
CA ASP A 635 23.57 27.11 -9.40
C ASP A 635 23.03 27.59 -8.02
N PHE A 636 21.83 27.17 -7.61
CA PHE A 636 21.25 27.54 -6.34
C PHE A 636 21.85 26.67 -5.24
N ASP A 637 22.98 27.15 -4.73
CA ASP A 637 23.61 26.70 -3.51
C ASP A 637 23.28 27.69 -2.37
N CYS A 638 22.73 27.16 -1.27
CA CYS A 638 22.47 27.96 -0.09
C CYS A 638 23.73 28.34 0.70
N SER A 639 24.93 27.92 0.28
CA SER A 639 26.19 28.30 0.93
C SER A 639 26.31 29.83 1.13
N GLU A 640 25.95 30.65 0.15
CA GLU A 640 26.02 32.12 0.26
C GLU A 640 24.98 32.72 1.23
N LEU A 641 23.74 32.21 1.21
CA LEU A 641 22.66 32.68 2.10
C LEU A 641 22.83 32.17 3.54
N SER A 642 23.42 30.99 3.71
CA SER A 642 23.70 30.39 5.02
C SER A 642 24.99 30.93 5.66
N ALA A 643 25.94 31.45 4.87
CA ALA A 643 27.17 32.10 5.38
C ALA A 643 26.90 33.34 6.26
N GLN A 644 25.69 33.91 6.20
CA GLN A 644 25.25 35.00 7.07
C GLN A 644 24.89 34.52 8.49
N TYR A 645 24.79 33.21 8.71
CA TYR A 645 24.45 32.61 9.99
C TYR A 645 25.73 32.32 10.82
N PRO A 646 25.80 32.72 12.11
CA PRO A 646 27.04 32.61 12.89
C PRO A 646 27.54 31.17 13.01
N SER A 647 28.78 30.92 12.58
CA SER A 647 29.44 29.62 12.55
C SER A 647 29.82 29.11 13.95
N ASN A 648 28.87 28.51 14.66
CA ASN A 648 29.15 27.53 15.71
C ASN A 648 28.76 26.10 15.26
N ALA A 649 28.40 25.92 13.99
CA ALA A 649 27.75 24.71 13.44
C ALA A 649 28.72 23.59 12.99
N ASN A 650 30.05 23.78 13.08
CA ASN A 650 31.04 22.86 12.50
C ASN A 650 31.23 21.52 13.23
N THR A 651 30.62 21.31 14.40
CA THR A 651 30.84 20.08 15.19
C THR A 651 30.15 18.85 14.60
N CYS A 652 29.03 18.99 13.88
CA CYS A 652 28.28 17.83 13.39
C CYS A 652 28.84 17.25 12.07
N GLU A 653 29.42 18.08 11.20
CA GLU A 653 29.99 17.65 9.92
C GLU A 653 31.42 17.10 10.06
N GLN A 654 32.25 17.68 10.95
CA GLN A 654 33.64 17.25 11.14
C GLN A 654 33.76 15.88 11.83
N GLU A 655 32.94 15.58 12.84
CA GLU A 655 32.98 14.26 13.51
C GLU A 655 32.40 13.12 12.65
N ALA A 656 31.46 13.43 11.75
CA ALA A 656 30.91 12.47 10.81
C ALA A 656 31.95 12.03 9.76
N SER A 657 32.76 12.97 9.25
CA SER A 657 33.81 12.66 8.28
C SER A 657 34.98 11.87 8.87
N GLU A 658 35.36 12.12 10.13
CA GLU A 658 36.53 11.45 10.74
C GLU A 658 36.25 9.99 11.16
N ARG A 659 35.02 9.65 11.57
CA ARG A 659 34.68 8.29 12.05
C ARG A 659 34.24 7.30 10.97
N VAL A 660 33.84 7.76 9.78
CA VAL A 660 33.55 6.89 8.62
C VAL A 660 34.81 6.14 8.16
N SER A 661 36.01 6.65 8.47
CA SER A 661 37.27 5.99 8.13
C SER A 661 37.62 4.75 8.99
N HIS A 662 36.94 4.52 10.12
CA HIS A 662 37.46 3.60 11.16
C HIS A 662 36.50 2.53 11.72
N ARG A 663 35.36 2.24 11.10
CA ARG A 663 34.51 1.10 11.54
C ARG A 663 34.55 -0.08 10.56
N THR A 664 35.43 -1.04 10.86
CA THR A 664 35.26 -2.45 10.48
C THR A 664 34.06 -3.02 11.24
N HIS A 665 33.07 -3.49 10.50
CA HIS A 665 31.83 -4.08 11.01
C HIS A 665 32.07 -5.32 11.87
N THR A 666 31.43 -5.38 13.03
CA THR A 666 31.08 -6.62 13.71
C THR A 666 29.55 -6.67 13.83
N LEU A 667 28.99 -7.68 13.16
CA LEU A 667 27.57 -8.00 13.00
C LEU A 667 26.94 -8.43 14.33
N ASP A 668 25.75 -7.90 14.62
CA ASP A 668 24.58 -8.67 15.05
C ASP A 668 23.32 -7.78 14.96
N GLY A 669 22.36 -8.14 14.10
CA GLY A 669 21.05 -7.47 13.95
C GLY A 669 20.77 -6.91 12.55
N ASP A 670 19.69 -7.41 11.94
CA ASP A 670 18.98 -6.94 10.74
C ASP A 670 19.68 -7.08 9.37
N LEU A 671 19.46 -8.27 8.79
CA LEU A 671 19.92 -8.70 7.45
C LEU A 671 18.81 -8.55 6.38
N GLU A 672 17.88 -7.60 6.53
CA GLU A 672 16.72 -7.45 5.64
C GLU A 672 16.80 -6.24 4.67
N ASP A 673 17.66 -5.24 4.90
CA ASP A 673 17.58 -3.95 4.19
C ASP A 673 18.80 -3.54 3.35
N THR A 674 19.76 -4.44 3.09
CA THR A 674 21.06 -4.05 2.49
C THR A 674 21.23 -4.28 0.98
N ILE A 675 20.16 -4.54 0.20
CA ILE A 675 20.30 -4.84 -1.25
C ILE A 675 19.47 -3.88 -2.13
N ALA A 676 19.36 -2.61 -1.76
CA ALA A 676 18.73 -1.58 -2.60
C ALA A 676 19.71 -0.55 -3.17
N GLU A 677 21.02 -0.69 -2.94
CA GLU A 677 22.03 0.22 -3.52
C GLU A 677 22.74 -0.44 -4.72
N GLU A 678 22.35 -0.04 -5.94
CA GLU A 678 23.24 -0.14 -7.10
C GLU A 678 24.32 0.94 -6.98
N LEU A 679 25.46 0.58 -6.39
CA LEU A 679 26.73 1.20 -6.78
C LEU A 679 27.03 0.80 -8.23
N PRO A 680 27.67 1.67 -9.05
CA PRO A 680 28.02 1.33 -10.42
C PRO A 680 29.07 0.22 -10.41
N HIS A 681 28.62 -1.04 -10.46
CA HIS A 681 29.51 -2.17 -10.62
C HIS A 681 30.01 -2.20 -12.06
N GLY A 682 31.32 -2.02 -12.21
CA GLY A 682 32.05 -2.27 -13.44
C GLY A 682 31.70 -3.64 -14.01
N SER A 683 31.68 -3.71 -15.34
CA SER A 683 31.38 -4.89 -16.17
C SER A 683 31.61 -6.24 -15.47
N ILE A 684 30.53 -6.87 -15.00
CA ILE A 684 30.55 -8.26 -14.54
C ILE A 684 30.75 -9.14 -15.78
N SER A 685 31.98 -9.59 -15.99
CA SER A 685 32.31 -10.57 -17.03
C SER A 685 31.67 -11.92 -16.68
N SER A 686 30.80 -12.42 -17.57
CA SER A 686 30.07 -13.69 -17.47
C SER A 686 30.93 -14.93 -17.81
N GLU A 687 32.26 -14.82 -17.67
CA GLU A 687 33.22 -15.87 -18.00
C GLU A 687 33.68 -16.62 -16.75
N ILE A 688 33.57 -17.95 -16.77
CA ILE A 688 34.16 -18.87 -15.78
C ILE A 688 35.23 -19.74 -16.45
N GLN A 689 36.25 -20.14 -15.69
CA GLN A 689 37.36 -20.93 -16.21
C GLN A 689 37.18 -22.40 -15.84
N ILE A 690 37.03 -23.27 -16.86
CA ILE A 690 36.98 -24.73 -16.68
C ILE A 690 38.13 -25.33 -17.47
N ASN A 691 39.00 -26.11 -16.80
CA ASN A 691 40.19 -26.73 -17.38
C ASN A 691 41.11 -25.74 -18.13
N GLY A 692 41.26 -24.52 -17.59
CA GLY A 692 42.11 -23.48 -18.15
C GLY A 692 41.53 -22.75 -19.38
N ARG A 693 40.34 -23.13 -19.87
CA ARG A 693 39.62 -22.38 -20.93
C ARG A 693 38.53 -21.51 -20.32
N LYS A 694 38.41 -20.29 -20.82
CA LYS A 694 37.31 -19.37 -20.50
C LYS A 694 36.04 -19.83 -21.24
N THR A 695 34.96 -20.01 -20.51
CA THR A 695 33.64 -20.37 -21.04
C THR A 695 32.56 -19.56 -20.33
N THR A 696 31.40 -19.35 -20.96
CA THR A 696 30.28 -18.64 -20.32
C THR A 696 29.51 -19.60 -19.40
N LYS A 697 28.89 -19.08 -18.34
CA LYS A 697 28.07 -19.89 -17.40
C LYS A 697 27.02 -20.79 -18.08
N PRO A 698 26.30 -20.35 -19.15
CA PRO A 698 25.33 -21.21 -19.84
C PRO A 698 25.96 -22.37 -20.62
N GLN A 699 27.21 -22.24 -21.09
CA GLN A 699 27.92 -23.32 -21.80
C GLN A 699 28.62 -24.32 -20.86
N ALA A 700 28.65 -24.04 -19.55
CA ALA A 700 29.32 -24.87 -18.55
C ALA A 700 28.37 -25.82 -17.79
N LEU A 701 27.07 -25.58 -17.88
CA LEU A 701 26.00 -26.48 -17.45
C LEU A 701 25.65 -27.42 -18.60
#